data_AF-A0A378JNG9-F1
#
_entry.id   AF-A0A378JNG9-F1
#
_cell.length_a   1.000
_cell.length_b   1.000
_cell.length_c   1.000
_cell.angle_alpha   90.00
_cell.angle_beta   90.00
_cell.angle_gamma   90.00
#
_symmetry.space_group_name_H-M   'P 1'
#
loop_
_entity.id
_entity.type
_entity.pdbx_description
1 polymer ?
#
loop_
_entity_poly.entity_id
_entity_poly.type
_entity_poly.pdbx_seq_one_letter_code
_entity_poly.pdbx_strand_id
1 'polypeptide(L)'
;MYNVYAKIKESTFTWRLINFYLDCIARFCDGVIFLKKKIGALLRREFSSISHQHSLKAFIRYCQRQPSQPILFPSAYKDIDVSIIIPVYNQWKLTCACLNSILNTCDGNINYELILADDCSTDETINAAVLYPGLIVIRTDKNSGFLQNCNHAAQKARGRYLLLLNNDTIVLPNWLESLYQTIEGEERIAIVGSKILCPTGKIQEAGSIIFQNGNTLNIGYGCHRRVSFLNTRRDVDYISGCSVLIRKSFWDSVEGFDPRYKNAYYEDTDLAMNAHAQGMRVVYQPSSEVIHFLHKTYGHTHQDLLETNKKLFLEKWNHALKSYSKFGTSWHVAMVRAEQIPPIEAHHRRKTNSLNILYYSPIPTYPANHGNRARICNLIKKFERMGHKVHFVMLENSECTKDGLQAMENQFTTVDIIPCKKKMVSFGVVPYDGWYKDGIGEHIYFLCKRYDIDLILCSYIYQSKLLEFVPNYILKVIDTHDKMGNRSEMLRLNKLPLGHFSCTPEEEGAYVRRADLVVGITDEEARYFETVSGQKNTIVISHSTSPKFLNNKFSTLGNVGIVASNNQFNLAVVQKFLERIDCYLQKEEDLPFIIHVAGEVKKAAAKRIFDSKMNVFKKSWVRMHGYVPNIAEFYGQMDLIVSPMLCGTGINIKTVEAMAHGMPLLTTVHGSRGAGLDDKMHNHKDIDSLVHSLFFISKNPTTELQRLADLSREKYVQFHEKNEAHCKLLFEHPRLKIIK
;
A
#
# COMPACT_ATOMS: atom_id res chain seq x y z
N MET A 1 33.13 33.22 23.97
CA MET A 1 32.57 32.01 23.30
C MET A 1 31.25 32.27 22.57
N TYR A 2 30.23 32.86 23.20
CA TYR A 2 28.92 33.11 22.56
C TYR A 2 29.02 34.00 21.29
N ASN A 3 29.82 35.07 21.32
CA ASN A 3 30.05 35.94 20.16
C ASN A 3 30.90 35.31 19.04
N VAL A 4 31.71 34.30 19.36
CA VAL A 4 32.46 33.53 18.35
C VAL A 4 31.51 32.52 17.68
N TYR A 5 30.61 31.92 18.46
CA TYR A 5 29.58 30.99 17.98
C TYR A 5 28.56 31.69 17.06
N ALA A 6 28.14 32.91 17.39
CA ALA A 6 27.25 33.71 16.55
C ALA A 6 27.88 34.08 15.20
N LYS A 7 29.18 34.45 15.18
CA LYS A 7 29.92 34.75 13.94
C LYS A 7 30.17 33.53 13.05
N ILE A 8 30.29 32.34 13.62
CA ILE A 8 30.43 31.08 12.85
C ILE A 8 29.12 30.75 12.12
N LYS A 9 27.96 31.03 12.74
CA LYS A 9 26.63 30.71 12.21
C LYS A 9 26.24 31.52 10.97
N GLU A 10 26.79 32.73 10.82
CA GLU A 10 26.47 33.64 9.71
C GLU A 10 27.48 33.61 8.56
N SER A 11 28.58 32.87 8.69
CA SER A 11 29.66 32.90 7.71
C SER A 11 29.75 31.60 6.88
N THR A 12 30.12 31.73 5.60
CA THR A 12 30.50 30.64 4.71
C THR A 12 31.88 30.04 5.08
N PHE A 13 32.14 29.85 6.37
CA PHE A 13 33.43 29.43 6.88
C PHE A 13 33.72 27.95 6.57
N THR A 14 34.93 27.70 6.08
CA THR A 14 35.38 26.35 5.72
C THR A 14 35.81 25.54 6.95
N TRP A 15 35.55 24.23 6.87
CA TRP A 15 35.89 23.18 7.85
C TRP A 15 37.35 23.21 8.38
N ARG A 16 38.27 23.83 7.62
CA ARG A 16 39.69 24.04 7.98
C ARG A 16 39.88 24.92 9.22
N LEU A 17 39.11 25.99 9.39
CA LEU A 17 39.32 26.92 10.50
C LEU A 17 38.69 26.44 11.81
N ILE A 18 37.58 25.71 11.72
CA ILE A 18 36.92 25.10 12.89
C ILE A 18 37.81 24.00 13.48
N ASN A 19 38.41 23.14 12.65
CA ASN A 19 39.36 22.13 13.14
C ASN A 19 40.67 22.73 13.63
N PHE A 20 41.17 23.80 13.00
CA PHE A 20 42.33 24.52 13.52
C PHE A 20 42.06 25.07 14.92
N TYR A 21 40.90 25.69 15.16
CA TYR A 21 40.52 26.16 16.49
C TYR A 21 40.29 25.03 17.49
N LEU A 22 39.67 23.92 17.08
CA LEU A 22 39.44 22.76 17.96
C LEU A 22 40.76 22.04 18.31
N ASP A 23 41.71 21.93 17.38
CA ASP A 23 43.05 21.40 17.64
C ASP A 23 43.87 22.35 18.51
N CYS A 24 43.77 23.67 18.30
CA CYS A 24 44.40 24.66 19.17
C CYS A 24 43.83 24.60 20.61
N ILE A 25 42.51 24.43 20.77
CA ILE A 25 41.86 24.28 22.07
C ILE A 25 42.21 22.92 22.71
N ALA A 26 42.29 21.85 21.93
CA ALA A 26 42.65 20.51 22.41
C ALA A 26 44.12 20.43 22.85
N ARG A 27 45.04 21.15 22.17
CA ARG A 27 46.44 21.27 22.57
C ARG A 27 46.65 22.14 23.83
N PHE A 28 45.71 23.03 24.13
CA PHE A 28 45.79 23.90 25.32
C PHE A 28 45.13 23.30 26.57
N CYS A 29 44.29 22.27 26.40
CA CYS A 29 43.51 21.68 27.49
C CYS A 29 43.74 20.17 27.54
N ASP A 30 44.90 19.76 28.06
CA ASP A 30 45.12 18.37 28.47
C ASP A 30 44.08 18.00 29.54
N GLY A 31 43.11 17.14 29.19
CA GLY A 31 42.28 16.45 30.18
C GLY A 31 40.76 16.53 30.06
N VAL A 32 40.14 17.06 28.99
CA VAL A 32 38.65 17.14 28.94
C VAL A 32 38.01 16.27 27.85
N ILE A 33 38.09 14.95 28.03
CA ILE A 33 37.37 13.91 27.24
C ILE A 33 35.86 14.22 27.15
N PHE A 34 35.29 14.81 28.21
CA PHE A 34 33.87 15.18 28.30
C PHE A 34 33.43 16.22 27.27
N LEU A 35 34.29 17.21 26.96
CA LEU A 35 33.98 18.27 26.02
C LEU A 35 33.99 17.76 24.57
N LYS A 36 34.88 16.81 24.24
CA LYS A 36 34.91 16.09 22.96
C LYS A 36 33.60 15.34 22.69
N LYS A 37 33.07 14.62 23.68
CA LYS A 37 31.78 13.90 23.56
C LYS A 37 30.61 14.87 23.34
N LYS A 38 30.57 15.99 24.07
CA LYS A 38 29.48 16.98 23.99
C LYS A 38 29.52 17.79 22.69
N ILE A 39 30.70 18.19 22.23
CA ILE A 39 30.91 18.87 20.94
C ILE A 39 30.65 17.90 19.78
N GLY A 40 31.07 16.64 19.88
CA GLY A 40 30.72 15.59 18.92
C GLY A 40 29.21 15.39 18.80
N ALA A 41 28.48 15.40 19.91
CA ALA A 41 27.01 15.33 19.92
C ALA A 41 26.35 16.56 19.29
N LEU A 42 26.90 17.76 19.52
CA LEU A 42 26.44 19.01 18.92
C LEU A 42 26.69 19.06 17.40
N LEU A 43 27.88 18.65 16.94
CA LEU A 43 28.22 18.57 15.53
C LEU A 43 27.39 17.51 14.79
N ARG A 44 27.06 16.39 15.44
CA ARG A 44 26.10 15.39 14.93
C ARG A 44 24.72 15.99 14.68
N ARG A 45 24.28 16.91 15.55
CA ARG A 45 22.97 17.57 15.47
C ARG A 45 22.91 18.69 14.43
N GLU A 46 24.03 19.32 14.09
CA GLU A 46 24.10 20.34 13.02
C GLU A 46 24.44 19.77 11.62
N PHE A 47 25.03 18.56 11.55
CA PHE A 47 25.25 17.84 10.29
C PHE A 47 23.93 17.55 9.54
N SER A 48 22.81 17.45 10.26
CA SER A 48 21.49 17.31 9.66
C SER A 48 20.94 18.61 9.04
N SER A 49 21.58 19.77 9.24
CA SER A 49 21.05 21.09 8.80
C SER A 49 21.94 21.91 7.85
N ILE A 50 23.24 21.63 7.72
CA ILE A 50 24.14 22.38 6.81
C ILE A 50 24.08 21.79 5.38
N SER A 51 24.20 22.61 4.32
CA SER A 51 24.05 22.15 2.91
C SER A 51 24.87 20.86 2.63
N HIS A 52 24.13 19.77 2.40
CA HIS A 52 24.58 18.40 2.70
C HIS A 52 25.65 17.85 1.74
N GLN A 53 25.78 18.43 0.54
CA GLN A 53 26.76 17.95 -0.43
C GLN A 53 28.19 18.39 -0.05
N HIS A 54 28.33 19.55 0.60
CA HIS A 54 29.60 20.04 1.11
C HIS A 54 30.03 19.30 2.39
N SER A 55 29.07 18.90 3.24
CA SER A 55 29.36 18.13 4.46
C SER A 55 29.75 16.67 4.18
N LEU A 56 29.09 16.00 3.24
CA LEU A 56 29.46 14.63 2.82
C LEU A 56 30.85 14.58 2.16
N LYS A 57 31.12 15.48 1.20
CA LYS A 57 32.44 15.58 0.55
C LYS A 57 33.56 15.97 1.53
N ALA A 58 33.25 16.78 2.55
CA ALA A 58 34.21 17.10 3.60
C ALA A 58 34.51 15.88 4.48
N PHE A 59 33.48 15.12 4.88
CA PHE A 59 33.63 13.90 5.66
C PHE A 59 34.43 12.82 4.92
N ILE A 60 34.14 12.61 3.63
CA ILE A 60 34.93 11.72 2.77
C ILE A 60 36.41 12.11 2.79
N ARG A 61 36.71 13.39 2.52
CA ARG A 61 38.09 13.90 2.51
C ARG A 61 38.77 13.81 3.87
N TYR A 62 38.01 13.90 4.96
CA TYR A 62 38.52 13.73 6.31
C TYR A 62 38.96 12.29 6.56
N CYS A 63 38.11 11.30 6.21
CA CYS A 63 38.43 9.88 6.37
C CYS A 63 39.63 9.46 5.51
N GLN A 64 39.79 10.04 4.32
CA GLN A 64 40.92 9.77 3.42
C GLN A 64 42.30 10.25 3.91
N ARG A 65 42.37 10.96 5.04
CA ARG A 65 43.66 11.40 5.60
C ARG A 65 44.40 10.21 6.20
N GLN A 66 45.66 10.07 5.83
CA GLN A 66 46.54 9.08 6.44
C GLN A 66 46.81 9.46 7.91
N PRO A 67 46.80 8.49 8.83
CA PRO A 67 47.18 8.72 10.21
C PRO A 67 48.66 9.13 10.28
N SER A 68 48.96 10.25 10.95
CA SER A 68 50.34 10.68 11.20
C SER A 68 50.96 10.02 12.43
N GLN A 69 50.16 9.29 13.21
CA GLN A 69 50.51 8.55 14.42
C GLN A 69 49.60 7.30 14.53
N PRO A 70 50.03 6.21 15.19
CA PRO A 70 49.20 5.03 15.39
C PRO A 70 47.86 5.37 16.06
N ILE A 71 46.75 4.81 15.57
CA ILE A 71 45.41 5.00 16.14
C ILE A 71 44.97 3.71 16.82
N LEU A 72 44.79 3.75 18.14
CA LEU A 72 44.39 2.59 18.93
C LEU A 72 42.94 2.18 18.61
N PHE A 73 42.75 0.93 18.19
CA PHE A 73 41.45 0.28 18.15
C PHE A 73 41.07 -0.26 19.53
N PRO A 74 39.77 -0.29 19.89
CA PRO A 74 39.32 -0.93 21.12
C PRO A 74 39.68 -2.42 21.08
N SER A 75 40.59 -2.88 21.94
CA SER A 75 41.23 -4.19 21.78
C SER A 75 40.89 -5.25 22.84
N ALA A 76 39.91 -5.05 23.71
CA ALA A 76 39.79 -5.88 24.92
C ALA A 76 38.37 -6.16 25.43
N TYR A 77 37.42 -6.50 24.55
CA TYR A 77 36.13 -7.03 25.01
C TYR A 77 36.20 -8.56 25.16
N LYS A 78 35.74 -9.06 26.32
CA LYS A 78 35.62 -10.51 26.56
C LYS A 78 34.51 -11.13 25.71
N ASP A 79 33.40 -10.41 25.57
CA ASP A 79 32.26 -10.78 24.74
C ASP A 79 32.19 -9.87 23.52
N ILE A 80 32.15 -10.47 22.33
CA ILE A 80 32.06 -9.76 21.04
C ILE A 80 30.65 -9.96 20.48
N ASP A 81 29.95 -8.87 20.22
CA ASP A 81 28.65 -8.90 19.53
C ASP A 81 28.85 -9.03 18.03
N VAL A 82 29.73 -8.20 17.45
CA VAL A 82 29.93 -8.12 16.00
C VAL A 82 31.41 -8.27 15.64
N SER A 83 31.74 -9.23 14.77
CA SER A 83 33.06 -9.26 14.10
C SER A 83 32.94 -8.58 12.75
N ILE A 84 33.60 -7.43 12.61
CA ILE A 84 33.66 -6.69 11.35
C ILE A 84 34.82 -7.24 10.53
N ILE A 85 34.52 -7.82 9.38
CA ILE A 85 35.48 -8.45 8.47
C ILE A 85 35.63 -7.56 7.24
N ILE A 86 36.85 -7.09 7.00
CA ILE A 86 37.23 -6.26 5.85
C ILE A 86 38.17 -7.07 4.96
N PRO A 87 37.68 -7.66 3.85
CA PRO A 87 38.54 -8.28 2.87
C PRO A 87 39.34 -7.21 2.12
N VAL A 88 40.64 -7.42 1.98
CA VAL A 88 41.55 -6.48 1.33
C VAL A 88 42.54 -7.21 0.41
N TYR A 89 42.76 -6.63 -0.77
CA TYR A 89 43.86 -6.93 -1.66
C TYR A 89 44.39 -5.61 -2.22
N ASN A 90 45.50 -5.13 -1.65
CA ASN A 90 46.07 -3.80 -1.90
C ASN A 90 45.05 -2.65 -1.65
N GLN A 91 45.26 -1.51 -2.32
CA GLN A 91 44.44 -0.29 -2.24
C GLN A 91 44.44 0.35 -0.84
N TRP A 92 45.60 0.42 -0.18
CA TRP A 92 45.75 0.96 1.18
C TRP A 92 45.03 2.30 1.43
N LYS A 93 45.03 3.22 0.46
CA LYS A 93 44.34 4.52 0.59
C LYS A 93 42.83 4.38 0.84
N LEU A 94 42.19 3.38 0.22
CA LEU A 94 40.77 3.08 0.43
C LEU A 94 40.58 2.38 1.78
N THR A 95 41.39 1.36 2.06
CA THR A 95 41.37 0.63 3.33
C THR A 95 41.53 1.56 4.54
N CYS A 96 42.51 2.46 4.51
CA CYS A 96 42.72 3.47 5.55
C CYS A 96 41.50 4.39 5.73
N ALA A 97 40.86 4.81 4.63
CA ALA A 97 39.65 5.63 4.71
C ALA A 97 38.48 4.87 5.36
N CYS A 98 38.32 3.58 5.04
CA CYS A 98 37.34 2.69 5.66
C CYS A 98 37.60 2.56 7.16
N LEU A 99 38.82 2.17 7.57
CA LEU A 99 39.23 2.05 8.97
C LEU A 99 38.98 3.34 9.77
N ASN A 100 39.37 4.48 9.21
CA ASN A 100 39.12 5.78 9.82
C ASN A 100 37.63 6.07 9.97
N SER A 101 36.80 5.74 8.97
CA SER A 101 35.36 5.98 9.04
C SER A 101 34.68 5.16 10.15
N ILE A 102 35.12 3.92 10.39
CA ILE A 102 34.65 3.06 11.48
C ILE A 102 34.99 3.70 12.84
N LEU A 103 36.24 4.09 13.04
CA LEU A 103 36.71 4.74 14.28
C LEU A 103 35.95 6.03 14.60
N ASN A 104 35.51 6.75 13.56
CA ASN A 104 34.79 8.01 13.73
C ASN A 104 33.28 7.84 13.98
N THR A 105 32.72 6.66 13.72
CA THR A 105 31.27 6.43 13.72
C THR A 105 30.80 5.43 14.78
N CYS A 106 31.65 4.50 15.20
CA CYS A 106 31.35 3.59 16.30
C CYS A 106 31.61 4.29 17.65
N ASP A 107 30.60 4.38 18.51
CA ASP A 107 30.64 5.13 19.77
C ASP A 107 30.76 4.26 21.04
N GLY A 108 30.85 2.95 20.87
CA GLY A 108 31.16 1.98 21.93
C GLY A 108 29.97 1.28 22.59
N ASN A 109 28.75 1.44 22.07
CA ASN A 109 27.56 0.74 22.62
C ASN A 109 27.47 -0.74 22.19
N ILE A 110 28.17 -1.11 21.11
CA ILE A 110 28.23 -2.47 20.57
C ILE A 110 29.67 -2.95 20.73
N ASN A 111 29.85 -4.11 21.35
CA ASN A 111 31.18 -4.71 21.46
C ASN A 111 31.54 -5.32 20.12
N TYR A 112 32.54 -4.77 19.43
CA TYR A 112 32.98 -5.28 18.14
C TYR A 112 34.48 -5.55 18.13
N GLU A 113 34.89 -6.49 17.28
CA GLU A 113 36.28 -6.64 16.86
C GLU A 113 36.40 -6.35 15.36
N LEU A 114 37.58 -5.94 14.94
CA LEU A 114 37.86 -5.60 13.55
C LEU A 114 38.95 -6.52 13.00
N ILE A 115 38.58 -7.24 11.94
CA ILE A 115 39.40 -8.23 11.27
C ILE A 115 39.68 -7.72 9.86
N LEU A 116 40.95 -7.39 9.59
CA LEU A 116 41.44 -7.14 8.26
C LEU A 116 41.91 -8.46 7.64
N ALA A 117 41.16 -8.95 6.64
CA ALA A 117 41.46 -10.18 5.94
C ALA A 117 42.32 -9.86 4.71
N ASP A 118 43.63 -9.91 4.89
CA ASP A 118 44.64 -9.55 3.89
C ASP A 118 44.93 -10.69 2.92
N ASP A 119 44.48 -10.56 1.68
CA ASP A 119 44.61 -11.59 0.64
C ASP A 119 45.94 -11.47 -0.12
N CYS A 120 47.05 -11.55 0.60
CA CYS A 120 48.43 -11.41 0.13
C CYS A 120 48.83 -10.02 -0.44
N SER A 121 48.38 -8.93 0.17
CA SER A 121 48.73 -7.56 -0.28
C SER A 121 50.23 -7.28 -0.26
N THR A 122 50.68 -6.47 -1.22
CA THR A 122 52.08 -6.05 -1.39
C THR A 122 52.29 -4.54 -1.20
N ASP A 123 51.22 -3.78 -0.99
CA ASP A 123 51.27 -2.34 -0.73
C ASP A 123 51.36 -2.02 0.79
N GLU A 124 51.13 -0.78 1.18
CA GLU A 124 51.21 -0.32 2.57
C GLU A 124 50.25 -1.03 3.54
N THR A 125 49.31 -1.85 3.04
CA THR A 125 48.43 -2.70 3.84
C THR A 125 49.23 -3.61 4.79
N ILE A 126 50.45 -4.00 4.44
CA ILE A 126 51.33 -4.79 5.32
C ILE A 126 51.62 -4.12 6.68
N ASN A 127 51.50 -2.79 6.74
CA ASN A 127 51.76 -2.00 7.94
C ASN A 127 50.48 -1.74 8.76
N ALA A 128 49.34 -2.33 8.39
CA ALA A 128 48.04 -2.03 8.99
C ALA A 128 48.03 -2.24 10.52
N ALA A 129 48.55 -3.36 11.02
CA ALA A 129 48.59 -3.66 12.46
C ALA A 129 49.47 -2.67 13.25
N VAL A 130 50.51 -2.12 12.62
CA VAL A 130 51.41 -1.13 13.23
C VAL A 130 50.73 0.24 13.30
N LEU A 131 50.05 0.63 12.21
CA LEU A 131 49.35 1.92 12.13
C LEU A 131 48.04 1.93 12.93
N TYR A 132 47.46 0.76 13.17
CA TYR A 132 46.21 0.58 13.88
C TYR A 132 46.33 -0.51 14.97
N PRO A 133 47.04 -0.23 16.09
CA PRO A 133 47.18 -1.20 17.17
C PRO A 133 45.80 -1.66 17.68
N GLY A 134 45.61 -2.98 17.81
CA GLY A 134 44.32 -3.59 18.16
C GLY A 134 43.51 -4.11 16.96
N LEU A 135 43.92 -3.79 15.73
CA LEU A 135 43.39 -4.42 14.51
C LEU A 135 43.89 -5.87 14.41
N ILE A 136 42.97 -6.82 14.18
CA ILE A 136 43.32 -8.21 13.93
C ILE A 136 43.60 -8.36 12.43
N VAL A 137 44.82 -8.73 12.05
CA VAL A 137 45.19 -8.95 10.64
C VAL A 137 45.34 -10.45 10.41
N ILE A 138 44.52 -10.99 9.50
CA ILE A 138 44.58 -12.38 9.04
C ILE A 138 45.06 -12.34 7.61
N ARG A 139 46.27 -12.84 7.36
CA ARG A 139 46.91 -12.79 6.05
C ARG A 139 46.97 -14.17 5.40
N THR A 140 46.66 -14.25 4.11
CA THR A 140 46.88 -15.45 3.27
C THR A 140 48.19 -15.34 2.48
N ASP A 141 48.76 -16.49 2.13
CA ASP A 141 50.02 -16.56 1.35
C ASP A 141 49.79 -16.36 -0.16
N LYS A 142 48.55 -16.50 -0.62
CA LYS A 142 48.16 -16.39 -2.02
C LYS A 142 46.78 -15.74 -2.15
N ASN A 143 46.58 -15.03 -3.26
CA ASN A 143 45.30 -14.44 -3.60
C ASN A 143 44.25 -15.55 -3.80
N SER A 144 43.34 -15.65 -2.85
CA SER A 144 42.30 -16.68 -2.77
C SER A 144 40.93 -16.13 -3.24
N GLY A 145 40.85 -14.83 -3.50
CA GLY A 145 39.64 -14.15 -3.95
C GLY A 145 38.69 -13.81 -2.80
N PHE A 146 37.70 -12.96 -3.09
CA PHE A 146 36.82 -12.36 -2.09
C PHE A 146 36.12 -13.40 -1.19
N LEU A 147 35.48 -14.40 -1.80
CA LEU A 147 34.71 -15.41 -1.08
C LEU A 147 35.56 -16.20 -0.09
N GLN A 148 36.68 -16.76 -0.57
CA GLN A 148 37.53 -17.64 0.25
C GLN A 148 38.22 -16.85 1.35
N ASN A 149 38.62 -15.61 1.06
CA ASN A 149 39.19 -14.72 2.06
C ASN A 149 38.18 -14.38 3.16
N CYS A 150 36.93 -14.05 2.81
CA CYS A 150 35.84 -13.85 3.76
C CYS A 150 35.58 -15.11 4.60
N ASN A 151 35.47 -16.28 3.97
CA ASN A 151 35.23 -17.55 4.67
C ASN A 151 36.38 -17.87 5.65
N HIS A 152 37.63 -17.69 5.24
CA HIS A 152 38.80 -17.93 6.09
C HIS A 152 38.82 -17.00 7.31
N ALA A 153 38.55 -15.71 7.11
CA ALA A 153 38.48 -14.74 8.19
C ALA A 153 37.30 -15.02 9.16
N ALA A 154 36.15 -15.42 8.63
CA ALA A 154 34.96 -15.77 9.43
C ALA A 154 35.21 -16.92 10.41
N GLN A 155 36.10 -17.87 10.09
CA GLN A 155 36.49 -18.95 11.01
C GLN A 155 37.21 -18.44 12.27
N LYS A 156 37.82 -17.26 12.21
CA LYS A 156 38.54 -16.64 13.34
C LYS A 156 37.69 -15.62 14.09
N ALA A 157 36.55 -15.22 13.53
CA ALA A 157 35.63 -14.26 14.13
C ALA A 157 34.96 -14.84 15.38
N ARG A 158 34.87 -14.04 16.45
CA ARG A 158 34.30 -14.41 17.75
C ARG A 158 32.88 -13.87 17.98
N GLY A 159 32.44 -12.94 17.16
CA GLY A 159 31.16 -12.25 17.27
C GLY A 159 29.96 -13.17 17.09
N ARG A 160 28.85 -12.85 17.77
CA ARG A 160 27.53 -13.47 17.51
C ARG A 160 27.02 -13.15 16.10
N TYR A 161 27.49 -12.03 15.56
CA TYR A 161 27.20 -11.54 14.22
C TYR A 161 28.48 -11.31 13.42
N LEU A 162 28.44 -11.61 12.13
CA LEU A 162 29.51 -11.32 11.18
C LEU A 162 29.08 -10.13 10.33
N LEU A 163 29.89 -9.09 10.27
CA LEU A 163 29.65 -7.97 9.37
C LEU A 163 30.71 -7.97 8.27
N LEU A 164 30.31 -8.26 7.04
CA LEU A 164 31.18 -8.10 5.88
C LEU A 164 31.12 -6.64 5.42
N LEU A 165 32.29 -6.01 5.27
CA LEU A 165 32.41 -4.62 4.84
C LEU A 165 33.57 -4.48 3.84
N ASN A 166 33.28 -4.04 2.62
CA ASN A 166 34.33 -3.82 1.62
C ASN A 166 35.32 -2.73 2.06
N ASN A 167 36.60 -2.88 1.69
CA ASN A 167 37.65 -1.93 2.04
C ASN A 167 37.52 -0.57 1.34
N ASP A 168 36.75 -0.48 0.26
CA ASP A 168 36.50 0.74 -0.51
C ASP A 168 35.18 1.43 -0.11
N THR A 169 34.92 1.44 1.19
CA THR A 169 33.73 2.06 1.78
C THR A 169 34.07 3.17 2.78
N ILE A 170 33.10 4.07 2.98
CA ILE A 170 33.07 5.01 4.11
C ILE A 170 31.72 4.86 4.78
N VAL A 171 31.73 4.43 6.03
CA VAL A 171 30.51 4.26 6.84
C VAL A 171 30.06 5.60 7.42
N LEU A 172 28.74 5.82 7.49
CA LEU A 172 28.14 7.04 8.07
C LEU A 172 27.70 6.82 9.51
N PRO A 173 27.46 7.89 10.31
CA PRO A 173 26.95 7.74 11.67
C PRO A 173 25.69 6.87 11.76
N ASN A 174 25.56 6.13 12.86
CA ASN A 174 24.45 5.19 13.17
C ASN A 174 24.36 3.93 12.30
N TRP A 175 25.32 3.68 11.41
CA TRP A 175 25.28 2.53 10.50
C TRP A 175 25.22 1.18 11.24
N LEU A 176 26.22 0.89 12.08
CA LEU A 176 26.33 -0.37 12.81
C LEU A 176 25.17 -0.57 13.79
N GLU A 177 24.84 0.49 14.55
CA GLU A 177 23.73 0.47 15.52
C GLU A 177 22.40 0.10 14.85
N SER A 178 22.12 0.68 13.68
CA SER A 178 20.87 0.40 12.96
C SER A 178 20.81 -1.04 12.46
N LEU A 179 21.93 -1.60 11.97
CA LEU A 179 22.01 -3.00 11.55
C LEU A 179 21.83 -3.94 12.74
N TYR A 180 22.55 -3.69 13.83
CA TYR A 180 22.55 -4.49 15.05
C TYR A 180 21.16 -4.55 15.70
N GLN A 181 20.53 -3.39 15.92
CA GLN A 181 19.16 -3.32 16.47
C GLN A 181 18.15 -4.07 15.60
N THR A 182 18.35 -4.07 14.27
CA THR A 182 17.45 -4.76 13.35
C THR A 182 17.58 -6.27 13.48
N ILE A 183 18.79 -6.82 13.50
CA ILE A 183 19.00 -8.27 13.55
C ILE A 183 18.74 -8.85 14.95
N GLU A 184 19.01 -8.10 16.03
CA GLU A 184 18.67 -8.51 17.40
C GLU A 184 17.16 -8.45 17.65
N GLY A 185 16.44 -7.53 16.99
CA GLY A 185 15.00 -7.34 17.20
C GLY A 185 14.11 -8.50 16.73
N GLU A 186 14.60 -9.36 15.84
CA GLU A 186 13.84 -10.53 15.37
C GLU A 186 14.76 -11.69 14.97
N GLU A 187 14.59 -12.84 15.66
CA GLU A 187 15.43 -14.04 15.47
C GLU A 187 15.40 -14.59 14.04
N ARG A 188 14.26 -14.46 13.35
CA ARG A 188 14.07 -14.90 11.96
C ARG A 188 14.88 -14.10 10.94
N ILE A 189 15.46 -12.96 11.32
CA ILE A 189 16.33 -12.19 10.43
C ILE A 189 17.71 -12.83 10.42
N ALA A 190 18.13 -13.33 9.25
CA ALA A 190 19.45 -13.92 9.02
C ALA A 190 20.46 -12.86 8.55
N ILE A 191 20.01 -11.93 7.72
CA ILE A 191 20.86 -10.99 6.98
C ILE A 191 20.25 -9.59 7.03
N VAL A 192 21.05 -8.57 7.35
CA VAL A 192 20.66 -7.15 7.30
C VAL A 192 21.67 -6.35 6.48
N GLY A 193 21.18 -5.58 5.51
CA GLY A 193 22.00 -4.76 4.62
C GLY A 193 21.85 -3.27 4.83
N SER A 194 22.96 -2.55 4.61
CA SER A 194 22.97 -1.09 4.57
C SER A 194 22.38 -0.53 3.27
N LYS A 195 21.96 0.73 3.30
CA LYS A 195 21.80 1.56 2.10
C LYS A 195 23.15 1.98 1.58
N ILE A 196 23.45 1.56 0.35
CA ILE A 196 24.70 1.87 -0.32
C ILE A 196 24.51 3.12 -1.18
N LEU A 197 25.43 4.06 -1.05
CA LEU A 197 25.44 5.34 -1.73
C LEU A 197 26.66 5.43 -2.64
N CYS A 198 26.46 5.97 -3.85
CA CYS A 198 27.58 6.43 -4.66
C CYS A 198 28.28 7.61 -3.95
N PRO A 199 29.54 7.95 -4.29
CA PRO A 199 30.22 9.13 -3.77
C PRO A 199 29.51 10.46 -4.11
N THR A 200 28.60 10.44 -5.09
CA THR A 200 27.74 11.56 -5.45
C THR A 200 26.63 11.84 -4.42
N GLY A 201 26.36 10.89 -3.51
CA GLY A 201 25.26 10.92 -2.55
C GLY A 201 23.93 10.37 -3.09
N LYS A 202 23.90 9.88 -4.33
CA LYS A 202 22.76 9.13 -4.89
C LYS A 202 22.77 7.69 -4.39
N ILE A 203 21.61 7.04 -4.41
CA ILE A 203 21.49 5.61 -4.07
C ILE A 203 22.21 4.78 -5.12
N GLN A 204 23.04 3.87 -4.66
CA GLN A 204 23.60 2.78 -5.45
C GLN A 204 22.75 1.51 -5.27
N GLU A 205 22.41 1.20 -4.03
CA GLU A 205 21.65 0.01 -3.68
C GLU A 205 20.82 0.30 -2.42
N ALA A 206 19.51 0.10 -2.53
CA ALA A 206 18.58 0.11 -1.40
C ALA A 206 18.10 -1.32 -1.10
N GLY A 207 18.99 -2.31 -1.19
CA GLY A 207 18.70 -3.74 -1.37
C GLY A 207 18.45 -4.10 -2.84
N SER A 208 18.24 -5.39 -3.11
CA SER A 208 18.27 -5.91 -4.48
C SER A 208 17.19 -6.98 -4.75
N ILE A 209 16.87 -7.18 -6.03
CA ILE A 209 15.86 -8.14 -6.50
C ILE A 209 16.47 -9.22 -7.38
N ILE A 210 15.86 -10.41 -7.38
CA ILE A 210 16.18 -11.56 -8.23
C ILE A 210 15.00 -11.83 -9.17
N PHE A 211 15.29 -12.08 -10.45
CA PHE A 211 14.29 -12.48 -11.43
C PHE A 211 14.32 -14.00 -11.66
N GLN A 212 13.22 -14.55 -12.20
CA GLN A 212 13.09 -16.00 -12.48
C GLN A 212 14.22 -16.58 -13.35
N ASN A 213 14.84 -15.75 -14.20
CA ASN A 213 15.93 -16.15 -15.08
C ASN A 213 17.33 -15.91 -14.47
N GLY A 214 17.40 -15.69 -13.16
CA GLY A 214 18.65 -15.46 -12.43
C GLY A 214 19.24 -14.06 -12.59
N ASN A 215 18.69 -13.19 -13.44
CA ASN A 215 19.13 -11.79 -13.48
C ASN A 215 18.84 -11.10 -12.14
N THR A 216 19.70 -10.16 -11.77
CA THR A 216 19.55 -9.37 -10.55
C THR A 216 19.52 -7.87 -10.85
N LEU A 217 19.01 -7.07 -9.92
CA LEU A 217 18.96 -5.62 -10.06
C LEU A 217 19.01 -4.93 -8.68
N ASN A 218 19.85 -3.90 -8.58
CA ASN A 218 19.91 -3.03 -7.41
C ASN A 218 18.72 -2.07 -7.39
N ILE A 219 18.04 -1.99 -6.25
CA ILE A 219 16.86 -1.15 -6.08
C ILE A 219 17.29 0.32 -5.91
N GLY A 220 16.63 1.22 -6.64
CA GLY A 220 16.77 2.67 -6.47
C GLY A 220 18.08 3.25 -7.01
N TYR A 221 18.82 2.53 -7.86
CA TYR A 221 20.05 3.04 -8.45
C TYR A 221 19.85 4.40 -9.13
N GLY A 222 20.67 5.38 -8.77
CA GLY A 222 20.60 6.75 -9.28
C GLY A 222 19.49 7.62 -8.65
N CYS A 223 18.61 7.06 -7.82
CA CYS A 223 17.59 7.81 -7.09
C CYS A 223 18.22 8.72 -6.02
N HIS A 224 17.46 9.73 -5.63
CA HIS A 224 17.85 10.61 -4.54
C HIS A 224 17.79 9.86 -3.18
N ARG A 225 18.82 10.02 -2.34
CA ARG A 225 18.97 9.35 -1.02
C ARG A 225 17.77 9.45 -0.08
N ARG A 226 16.94 10.49 -0.22
CA ARG A 226 15.78 10.81 0.64
C ARG A 226 14.41 10.45 0.06
N VAL A 227 14.33 9.66 -1.01
CA VAL A 227 13.03 9.19 -1.54
C VAL A 227 12.32 8.37 -0.46
N SER A 228 11.11 8.78 -0.06
CA SER A 228 10.44 8.28 1.16
C SER A 228 10.25 6.76 1.17
N PHE A 229 9.74 6.18 0.08
CA PHE A 229 9.49 4.74 0.01
C PHE A 229 10.78 3.89 -0.02
N LEU A 230 11.90 4.46 -0.48
CA LEU A 230 13.23 3.82 -0.42
C LEU A 230 13.92 3.99 0.95
N ASN A 231 13.36 4.83 1.83
CA ASN A 231 13.78 5.00 3.21
C ASN A 231 12.86 4.25 4.19
N THR A 232 12.31 3.13 3.74
CA THR A 232 11.51 2.22 4.57
C THR A 232 12.24 0.89 4.74
N ARG A 233 12.35 0.40 5.99
CA ARG A 233 12.89 -0.93 6.30
C ARG A 233 11.97 -1.99 5.69
N ARG A 234 12.54 -2.96 4.99
CA ARG A 234 11.76 -3.98 4.27
C ARG A 234 12.56 -5.25 3.99
N ASP A 235 11.85 -6.31 3.67
CA ASP A 235 12.46 -7.52 3.14
C ASP A 235 12.89 -7.31 1.69
N VAL A 236 13.98 -7.95 1.30
CA VAL A 236 14.54 -7.90 -0.06
C VAL A 236 15.01 -9.29 -0.47
N ASP A 237 15.18 -9.51 -1.77
CA ASP A 237 15.61 -10.83 -2.24
C ASP A 237 17.06 -11.11 -1.84
N TYR A 238 17.94 -10.12 -1.93
CA TYR A 238 19.31 -10.20 -1.42
C TYR A 238 19.90 -8.81 -1.12
N ILE A 239 21.07 -8.81 -0.47
CA ILE A 239 21.90 -7.65 -0.14
C ILE A 239 23.31 -7.93 -0.64
N SER A 240 23.96 -6.96 -1.30
CA SER A 240 25.35 -7.17 -1.72
C SER A 240 26.33 -7.31 -0.56
N GLY A 241 27.42 -8.05 -0.79
CA GLY A 241 28.52 -8.22 0.17
C GLY A 241 29.27 -6.93 0.57
N CYS A 242 28.84 -5.75 0.09
CA CYS A 242 29.47 -4.47 0.35
C CYS A 242 29.38 -4.02 1.83
N SER A 243 28.21 -4.18 2.45
CA SER A 243 27.97 -3.90 3.87
C SER A 243 26.77 -4.70 4.34
N VAL A 244 27.05 -5.87 4.92
CA VAL A 244 26.03 -6.85 5.29
C VAL A 244 26.33 -7.49 6.64
N LEU A 245 25.36 -7.43 7.55
CA LEU A 245 25.40 -8.05 8.88
C LEU A 245 24.66 -9.38 8.83
N ILE A 246 25.31 -10.45 9.28
CA ILE A 246 24.86 -11.82 9.13
C ILE A 246 24.86 -12.48 10.50
N ARG A 247 23.80 -13.20 10.83
CA ARG A 247 23.73 -14.05 12.03
C ARG A 247 24.75 -15.17 11.90
N LYS A 248 25.69 -15.28 12.84
CA LYS A 248 26.77 -16.26 12.75
C LYS A 248 26.25 -17.70 12.74
N SER A 249 25.23 -18.02 13.54
CA SER A 249 24.61 -19.34 13.52
C SER A 249 24.04 -19.73 12.16
N PHE A 250 23.49 -18.76 11.40
CA PHE A 250 23.05 -18.98 10.04
C PHE A 250 24.24 -19.18 9.09
N TRP A 251 25.25 -18.30 9.16
CA TRP A 251 26.47 -18.41 8.36
C TRP A 251 27.15 -19.78 8.51
N ASP A 252 27.28 -20.25 9.76
CA ASP A 252 27.87 -21.55 10.08
C ASP A 252 27.01 -22.71 9.54
N SER A 253 25.67 -22.58 9.57
CA SER A 253 24.74 -23.61 9.06
C SER A 253 24.80 -23.83 7.55
N VAL A 254 25.28 -22.83 6.80
CA VAL A 254 25.42 -22.88 5.34
C VAL A 254 26.88 -22.96 4.90
N GLU A 255 27.81 -23.12 5.85
CA GLU A 255 29.25 -23.20 5.62
C GLU A 255 29.85 -21.95 4.93
N GLY A 256 29.24 -20.78 5.16
CA GLY A 256 29.66 -19.50 4.58
C GLY A 256 29.31 -19.34 3.10
N PHE A 257 30.15 -18.63 2.35
CA PHE A 257 29.96 -18.49 0.90
C PHE A 257 30.30 -19.78 0.17
N ASP A 258 29.46 -20.14 -0.80
CA ASP A 258 29.64 -21.34 -1.61
C ASP A 258 30.85 -21.19 -2.56
N PRO A 259 31.90 -22.03 -2.41
CA PRO A 259 33.16 -21.88 -3.14
C PRO A 259 33.03 -22.17 -4.65
N ARG A 260 31.86 -22.63 -5.13
CA ARG A 260 31.58 -22.81 -6.56
C ARG A 260 31.56 -21.48 -7.32
N TYR A 261 31.16 -20.38 -6.68
CA TYR A 261 31.11 -19.04 -7.28
C TYR A 261 32.48 -18.39 -7.29
N LYS A 262 33.41 -18.97 -8.06
CA LYS A 262 34.83 -18.57 -8.10
C LYS A 262 34.98 -17.04 -8.15
N ASN A 263 35.81 -16.53 -7.24
CA ASN A 263 36.28 -15.13 -7.12
C ASN A 263 35.25 -14.07 -6.71
N ALA A 264 34.08 -13.96 -7.36
CA ALA A 264 33.03 -12.97 -7.06
C ALA A 264 31.75 -13.21 -7.89
N TYR A 265 30.67 -12.51 -7.54
CA TYR A 265 29.32 -12.53 -8.13
C TYR A 265 28.50 -13.80 -7.84
N TYR A 266 27.24 -13.58 -7.42
CA TYR A 266 26.25 -14.57 -6.99
C TYR A 266 26.49 -15.23 -5.63
N GLU A 267 27.60 -14.97 -4.96
CA GLU A 267 27.85 -15.45 -3.59
C GLU A 267 26.86 -14.87 -2.57
N ASP A 268 26.55 -13.59 -2.73
CA ASP A 268 25.61 -12.83 -1.91
C ASP A 268 24.16 -13.27 -2.17
N THR A 269 23.86 -13.49 -3.45
CA THR A 269 22.56 -13.94 -3.95
C THR A 269 22.29 -15.37 -3.48
N ASP A 270 23.29 -16.26 -3.57
CA ASP A 270 23.21 -17.63 -3.07
C ASP A 270 23.02 -17.69 -1.56
N LEU A 271 23.80 -16.91 -0.80
CA LEU A 271 23.67 -16.83 0.65
C LEU A 271 22.26 -16.39 1.05
N ALA A 272 21.70 -15.39 0.37
CA ALA A 272 20.33 -14.94 0.60
C ALA A 272 19.30 -16.02 0.24
N MET A 273 19.46 -16.73 -0.88
CA MET A 273 18.58 -17.85 -1.25
C MET A 273 18.60 -18.99 -0.22
N ASN A 274 19.76 -19.28 0.39
CA ASN A 274 19.82 -20.24 1.50
C ASN A 274 19.05 -19.74 2.74
N ALA A 275 19.12 -18.44 3.07
CA ALA A 275 18.31 -17.86 4.16
C ALA A 275 16.81 -18.03 3.88
N HIS A 276 16.36 -17.69 2.67
CA HIS A 276 14.96 -17.86 2.26
C HIS A 276 14.53 -19.33 2.29
N ALA A 277 15.40 -20.26 1.88
CA ALA A 277 15.13 -21.70 1.90
C ALA A 277 14.96 -22.25 3.33
N GLN A 278 15.59 -21.62 4.33
CA GLN A 278 15.42 -21.93 5.75
C GLN A 278 14.24 -21.15 6.39
N GLY A 279 13.47 -20.39 5.60
CA GLY A 279 12.38 -19.55 6.11
C GLY A 279 12.84 -18.32 6.89
N MET A 280 14.13 -17.97 6.79
CA MET A 280 14.71 -16.78 7.39
C MET A 280 14.57 -15.57 6.47
N ARG A 281 14.71 -14.37 7.03
CA ARG A 281 14.50 -13.09 6.36
C ARG A 281 15.81 -12.40 6.03
N VAL A 282 15.79 -11.70 4.89
CA VAL A 282 16.85 -10.81 4.42
C VAL A 282 16.29 -9.39 4.39
N VAL A 283 16.86 -8.48 5.17
CA VAL A 283 16.28 -7.18 5.48
C VAL A 283 17.18 -6.04 5.04
N TYR A 284 16.61 -5.04 4.39
CA TYR A 284 17.27 -3.78 4.10
C TYR A 284 16.98 -2.74 5.21
N GLN A 285 18.03 -2.10 5.74
CA GLN A 285 17.94 -1.08 6.79
C GLN A 285 18.40 0.30 6.27
N PRO A 286 17.45 1.19 5.87
CA PRO A 286 17.77 2.48 5.27
C PRO A 286 18.48 3.49 6.19
N SER A 287 18.39 3.30 7.51
CA SER A 287 19.08 4.13 8.50
C SER A 287 20.58 3.79 8.60
N SER A 288 20.98 2.61 8.11
CA SER A 288 22.40 2.30 7.93
C SER A 288 22.87 2.75 6.57
N GLU A 289 23.86 3.64 6.52
CA GLU A 289 24.31 4.26 5.29
C GLU A 289 25.80 4.11 5.09
N VAL A 290 26.18 3.64 3.90
CA VAL A 290 27.58 3.40 3.52
C VAL A 290 27.83 4.00 2.14
N ILE A 291 28.92 4.73 1.99
CA ILE A 291 29.39 5.22 0.69
C ILE A 291 30.34 4.19 0.12
N HIS A 292 30.15 3.78 -1.13
CA HIS A 292 30.98 2.79 -1.80
C HIS A 292 31.64 3.42 -3.05
N PHE A 293 32.94 3.20 -3.24
CA PHE A 293 33.73 3.85 -4.29
C PHE A 293 33.79 3.12 -5.63
N LEU A 294 33.06 2.01 -5.82
CA LEU A 294 32.73 1.28 -7.06
C LEU A 294 33.82 1.26 -8.17
N HIS A 295 34.20 0.05 -8.63
CA HIS A 295 35.06 -0.20 -9.81
C HIS A 295 36.53 0.24 -9.72
N LYS A 296 37.12 0.33 -8.52
CA LYS A 296 38.57 0.55 -8.38
C LYS A 296 39.41 -0.72 -8.25
N THR A 297 38.79 -1.90 -8.20
CA THR A 297 39.46 -3.13 -7.75
C THR A 297 39.43 -4.30 -8.76
N TYR A 298 38.64 -4.23 -9.85
CA TYR A 298 38.58 -5.30 -10.85
C TYR A 298 38.57 -4.71 -12.29
N GLY A 299 39.25 -5.38 -13.24
CA GLY A 299 39.36 -4.98 -14.67
C GLY A 299 38.39 -5.71 -15.61
N HIS A 300 38.61 -5.68 -16.93
CA HIS A 300 37.70 -6.15 -18.02
C HIS A 300 37.14 -7.59 -17.95
N THR A 301 37.42 -8.39 -16.92
CA THR A 301 37.00 -9.80 -16.72
C THR A 301 35.65 -10.01 -16.01
N HIS A 302 34.85 -8.95 -15.79
CA HIS A 302 33.63 -9.02 -14.97
C HIS A 302 32.48 -9.79 -15.61
N GLN A 303 32.26 -9.61 -16.92
CA GLN A 303 31.07 -10.14 -17.58
C GLN A 303 31.13 -11.66 -17.69
N ASP A 304 32.31 -12.23 -17.97
CA ASP A 304 32.48 -13.68 -18.09
C ASP A 304 32.27 -14.40 -16.75
N LEU A 305 32.75 -13.81 -15.64
CA LEU A 305 32.52 -14.33 -14.29
C LEU A 305 31.04 -14.27 -13.93
N LEU A 306 30.37 -13.14 -14.20
CA LEU A 306 28.95 -12.97 -13.93
C LEU A 306 28.08 -13.97 -14.70
N GLU A 307 28.36 -14.18 -15.99
CA GLU A 307 27.62 -15.17 -16.80
C GLU A 307 27.91 -16.61 -16.39
N THR A 308 29.15 -16.94 -16.02
CA THR A 308 29.51 -18.28 -15.55
C THR A 308 28.84 -18.60 -14.22
N ASN A 309 28.92 -17.69 -13.25
CA ASN A 309 28.36 -17.89 -11.92
C ASN A 309 26.82 -17.84 -11.94
N LYS A 310 26.22 -17.08 -12.85
CA LYS A 310 24.77 -17.11 -13.10
C LYS A 310 24.28 -18.50 -13.50
N LYS A 311 25.02 -19.23 -14.35
CA LYS A 311 24.65 -20.60 -14.76
C LYS A 311 24.62 -21.53 -13.56
N LEU A 312 25.65 -21.48 -12.71
CA LEU A 312 25.71 -22.26 -11.46
C LEU A 312 24.56 -21.90 -10.51
N PHE A 313 24.25 -20.61 -10.38
CA PHE A 313 23.12 -20.12 -9.57
C PHE A 313 21.78 -20.65 -10.10
N LEU A 314 21.56 -20.59 -11.41
CA LEU A 314 20.37 -21.13 -12.06
C LEU A 314 20.25 -22.64 -11.86
N GLU A 315 21.33 -23.39 -12.04
CA GLU A 315 21.36 -24.84 -11.83
C GLU A 315 20.97 -25.20 -10.39
N LYS A 316 21.49 -24.48 -9.39
CA LYS A 316 21.19 -24.71 -7.98
C LYS A 316 19.75 -24.33 -7.60
N TRP A 317 19.25 -23.19 -8.11
CA TRP A 317 18.01 -22.58 -7.61
C TRP A 317 16.83 -22.59 -8.58
N ASN A 318 16.92 -23.24 -9.74
CA ASN A 318 15.88 -23.25 -10.79
C ASN A 318 14.46 -23.42 -10.25
N HIS A 319 14.24 -24.36 -9.33
CA HIS A 319 12.92 -24.61 -8.76
C HIS A 319 12.42 -23.42 -7.91
N ALA A 320 13.26 -22.91 -7.00
CA ALA A 320 12.91 -21.79 -6.14
C ALA A 320 12.67 -20.50 -6.94
N LEU A 321 13.47 -20.27 -8.00
CA LEU A 321 13.37 -19.08 -8.84
C LEU A 321 12.03 -18.96 -9.56
N LYS A 322 11.24 -20.04 -9.72
CA LYS A 322 9.91 -19.98 -10.33
C LYS A 322 8.92 -19.11 -9.55
N SER A 323 9.11 -18.93 -8.24
CA SER A 323 8.25 -18.04 -7.42
C SER A 323 8.66 -16.57 -7.49
N TYR A 324 9.81 -16.25 -8.06
CA TYR A 324 10.32 -14.87 -8.18
C TYR A 324 9.65 -14.12 -9.32
N SER A 325 9.89 -12.80 -9.41
CA SER A 325 9.28 -11.97 -10.46
C SER A 325 9.85 -12.29 -11.84
N LYS A 326 8.99 -12.30 -12.86
CA LYS A 326 9.42 -12.45 -14.25
C LYS A 326 10.36 -11.32 -14.65
N PHE A 327 11.39 -11.63 -15.44
CA PHE A 327 12.28 -10.62 -16.00
C PHE A 327 11.47 -9.59 -16.80
N GLY A 328 11.79 -8.30 -16.64
CA GLY A 328 11.04 -7.18 -17.21
C GLY A 328 9.90 -6.64 -16.32
N THR A 329 9.56 -7.32 -15.21
CA THR A 329 8.72 -6.72 -14.16
C THR A 329 9.41 -5.46 -13.62
N SER A 330 8.65 -4.37 -13.44
CA SER A 330 9.24 -3.15 -12.86
C SER A 330 9.82 -3.45 -11.47
N TRP A 331 10.97 -2.85 -11.16
CA TRP A 331 11.63 -3.12 -9.88
C TRP A 331 10.77 -2.69 -8.69
N HIS A 332 9.88 -1.70 -8.85
CA HIS A 332 8.93 -1.30 -7.80
C HIS A 332 7.99 -2.45 -7.43
N VAL A 333 7.44 -3.16 -8.42
CA VAL A 333 6.55 -4.30 -8.18
C VAL A 333 7.35 -5.51 -7.67
N ALA A 334 8.52 -5.78 -8.23
CA ALA A 334 9.37 -6.87 -7.78
C ALA A 334 9.83 -6.69 -6.32
N MET A 335 10.23 -5.47 -5.95
CA MET A 335 10.59 -5.10 -4.58
C MET A 335 9.50 -5.45 -3.59
N VAL A 336 8.25 -5.11 -3.89
CA VAL A 336 7.13 -5.35 -2.98
C VAL A 336 6.79 -6.84 -2.88
N ARG A 337 7.04 -7.62 -3.94
CA ARG A 337 6.82 -9.07 -3.95
C ARG A 337 7.83 -9.85 -3.12
N ALA A 338 9.03 -9.30 -2.90
CA ALA A 338 10.03 -9.86 -1.99
C ALA A 338 9.50 -9.91 -0.54
N GLU A 339 8.52 -9.06 -0.20
CA GLU A 339 7.95 -8.99 1.14
C GLU A 339 6.82 -10.00 1.33
N GLN A 340 7.18 -11.20 1.79
CA GLN A 340 6.26 -12.33 1.92
C GLN A 340 5.77 -12.56 3.35
N ILE A 341 6.52 -12.11 4.36
CA ILE A 341 6.24 -12.40 5.76
C ILE A 341 5.69 -11.14 6.43
N PRO A 342 4.53 -11.22 7.12
CA PRO A 342 4.02 -10.08 7.88
C PRO A 342 4.96 -9.76 9.06
N PRO A 343 5.11 -8.47 9.43
CA PRO A 343 5.89 -8.10 10.61
C PRO A 343 5.25 -8.68 11.89
N ILE A 344 6.05 -8.87 12.94
CA ILE A 344 5.59 -9.54 14.17
C ILE A 344 4.42 -8.81 14.84
N GLU A 345 4.37 -7.49 14.72
CA GLU A 345 3.28 -6.64 15.21
C GLU A 345 1.94 -6.95 14.53
N ALA A 346 1.98 -7.37 13.25
CA ALA A 346 0.78 -7.79 12.53
C ALA A 346 0.21 -9.11 13.07
N HIS A 347 1.05 -9.99 13.65
CA HIS A 347 0.56 -11.24 14.23
C HIS A 347 -0.40 -10.98 15.39
N HIS A 348 -0.07 -10.04 16.28
CA HIS A 348 -0.94 -9.70 17.39
C HIS A 348 -2.30 -9.17 16.90
N ARG A 349 -2.28 -8.20 15.98
CA ARG A 349 -3.50 -7.62 15.38
C ARG A 349 -4.38 -8.67 14.71
N ARG A 350 -3.78 -9.58 13.95
CA ARG A 350 -4.48 -10.69 13.29
C ARG A 350 -5.08 -11.67 14.30
N LYS A 351 -4.35 -11.99 15.39
CA LYS A 351 -4.85 -12.87 16.45
C LYS A 351 -6.04 -12.29 17.20
N THR A 352 -6.02 -10.99 17.49
CA THR A 352 -7.10 -10.29 18.21
C THR A 352 -8.20 -9.77 17.29
N ASN A 353 -8.07 -9.99 15.97
CA ASN A 353 -8.95 -9.45 14.94
C ASN A 353 -9.11 -7.91 15.00
N SER A 354 -8.07 -7.19 15.38
CA SER A 354 -8.02 -5.72 15.37
C SER A 354 -7.07 -5.24 14.27
N LEU A 355 -7.52 -5.42 13.03
CA LEU A 355 -6.73 -5.19 11.83
C LEU A 355 -6.58 -3.70 11.51
N ASN A 356 -5.47 -3.35 10.88
CA ASN A 356 -5.32 -2.08 10.19
C ASN A 356 -5.73 -2.25 8.71
N ILE A 357 -6.75 -1.48 8.29
CA ILE A 357 -7.37 -1.58 6.97
C ILE A 357 -7.10 -0.31 6.19
N LEU A 358 -6.59 -0.42 4.97
CA LEU A 358 -6.48 0.70 4.03
C LEU A 358 -7.63 0.63 3.04
N TYR A 359 -8.50 1.65 3.01
CA TYR A 359 -9.60 1.72 2.04
C TYR A 359 -9.28 2.81 1.02
N TYR A 360 -9.00 2.39 -0.21
CA TYR A 360 -8.66 3.28 -1.30
C TYR A 360 -9.83 3.51 -2.26
N SER A 361 -10.09 4.78 -2.56
CA SER A 361 -11.17 5.21 -3.46
C SER A 361 -10.81 6.39 -4.37
N PRO A 362 -11.21 6.37 -5.67
CA PRO A 362 -11.11 7.53 -6.54
C PRO A 362 -12.15 8.61 -6.23
N ILE A 363 -13.14 8.28 -5.41
CA ILE A 363 -14.34 9.11 -5.19
C ILE A 363 -14.39 9.50 -3.71
N PRO A 364 -14.58 10.79 -3.38
CA PRO A 364 -14.73 11.22 -2.00
C PRO A 364 -16.02 10.64 -1.41
N THR A 365 -16.01 10.33 -0.12
CA THR A 365 -17.17 9.72 0.56
C THR A 365 -18.19 10.76 1.03
N TYR A 366 -17.81 12.05 1.08
CA TYR A 366 -18.68 13.15 1.50
C TYR A 366 -18.92 14.19 0.38
N PRO A 367 -20.15 14.75 0.29
CA PRO A 367 -21.36 14.30 0.99
C PRO A 367 -21.75 12.87 0.57
N ALA A 368 -22.31 12.09 1.51
CA ALA A 368 -22.72 10.71 1.29
C ALA A 368 -24.09 10.59 0.59
N ASN A 369 -24.34 11.42 -0.43
CA ASN A 369 -25.62 11.55 -1.14
C ASN A 369 -25.72 10.69 -2.41
N HIS A 370 -24.65 9.96 -2.76
CA HIS A 370 -24.60 9.02 -3.88
C HIS A 370 -24.36 7.59 -3.39
N GLY A 371 -24.92 6.61 -4.10
CA GLY A 371 -24.92 5.20 -3.67
C GLY A 371 -23.53 4.61 -3.40
N ASN A 372 -22.56 4.90 -4.27
CA ASN A 372 -21.16 4.50 -4.08
C ASN A 372 -20.49 5.18 -2.88
N ARG A 373 -20.71 6.49 -2.70
CA ARG A 373 -20.18 7.26 -1.55
C ARG A 373 -20.74 6.75 -0.22
N ALA A 374 -22.05 6.49 -0.19
CA ALA A 374 -22.76 5.93 0.96
C ALA A 374 -22.28 4.51 1.27
N ARG A 375 -22.05 3.66 0.26
CA ARG A 375 -21.49 2.31 0.45
C ARG A 375 -20.14 2.37 1.17
N ILE A 376 -19.19 3.14 0.65
CA ILE A 376 -17.84 3.25 1.26
C ILE A 376 -17.98 3.74 2.71
N CYS A 377 -18.74 4.82 2.94
CA CYS A 377 -18.95 5.37 4.29
C CYS A 377 -19.53 4.32 5.25
N ASN A 378 -20.54 3.56 4.81
CA ASN A 378 -21.19 2.54 5.63
C ASN A 378 -20.25 1.36 5.93
N LEU A 379 -19.46 0.91 4.96
CA LEU A 379 -18.48 -0.16 5.16
C LEU A 379 -17.37 0.27 6.13
N ILE A 380 -16.82 1.48 5.97
CA ILE A 380 -15.82 2.02 6.89
C ILE A 380 -16.38 2.04 8.33
N LYS A 381 -17.56 2.64 8.53
CA LYS A 381 -18.23 2.69 9.84
C LYS A 381 -18.57 1.30 10.39
N LYS A 382 -18.80 0.32 9.52
CA LYS A 382 -19.05 -1.06 9.93
C LYS A 382 -17.75 -1.71 10.43
N PHE A 383 -16.66 -1.59 9.67
CA PHE A 383 -15.35 -2.13 10.06
C PHE A 383 -14.83 -1.49 11.36
N GLU A 384 -15.04 -0.18 11.55
CA GLU A 384 -14.69 0.51 12.80
C GLU A 384 -15.51 -0.02 13.99
N ARG A 385 -16.83 -0.25 13.81
CA ARG A 385 -17.68 -0.89 14.85
C ARG A 385 -17.27 -2.33 15.17
N MET A 386 -16.62 -3.02 14.23
CA MET A 386 -16.04 -4.35 14.44
C MET A 386 -14.67 -4.31 15.16
N GLY A 387 -14.16 -3.12 15.51
CA GLY A 387 -12.90 -2.96 16.24
C GLY A 387 -11.66 -2.86 15.34
N HIS A 388 -11.84 -2.66 14.03
CA HIS A 388 -10.74 -2.45 13.09
C HIS A 388 -10.41 -0.96 12.95
N LYS A 389 -9.15 -0.66 12.64
CA LYS A 389 -8.70 0.71 12.34
C LYS A 389 -8.72 0.91 10.83
N VAL A 390 -9.46 1.90 10.35
CA VAL A 390 -9.60 2.15 8.91
C VAL A 390 -8.91 3.45 8.51
N HIS A 391 -8.03 3.35 7.52
CA HIS A 391 -7.28 4.43 6.92
C HIS A 391 -7.85 4.72 5.53
N PHE A 392 -8.53 5.85 5.37
CA PHE A 392 -9.12 6.22 4.08
C PHE A 392 -8.10 6.94 3.20
N VAL A 393 -7.96 6.50 1.96
CA VAL A 393 -7.02 7.06 0.99
C VAL A 393 -7.76 7.38 -0.31
N MET A 394 -7.49 8.55 -0.88
CA MET A 394 -8.05 8.92 -2.17
C MET A 394 -7.04 9.58 -3.10
N LEU A 395 -7.31 9.49 -4.41
CA LEU A 395 -6.62 10.36 -5.35
C LEU A 395 -7.21 11.75 -5.29
N GLU A 396 -6.32 12.74 -5.36
CA GLU A 396 -6.71 14.11 -5.63
C GLU A 396 -7.57 14.18 -6.89
N ASN A 397 -8.78 14.71 -6.76
CA ASN A 397 -9.71 14.91 -7.85
C ASN A 397 -10.61 16.11 -7.57
N SER A 398 -11.22 16.66 -8.63
CA SER A 398 -12.04 17.86 -8.57
C SER A 398 -13.40 17.66 -7.89
N GLU A 399 -13.82 16.43 -7.58
CA GLU A 399 -15.08 16.18 -6.88
C GLU A 399 -14.98 16.35 -5.36
N CYS A 400 -13.76 16.43 -4.82
CA CYS A 400 -13.53 16.67 -3.40
C CYS A 400 -13.61 18.17 -3.11
N THR A 401 -14.71 18.61 -2.49
CA THR A 401 -14.85 19.98 -1.99
C THR A 401 -14.08 20.15 -0.68
N LYS A 402 -13.77 21.40 -0.31
CA LYS A 402 -13.16 21.70 1.00
C LYS A 402 -14.03 21.21 2.16
N ASP A 403 -15.34 21.48 2.10
CA ASP A 403 -16.29 21.01 3.11
C ASP A 403 -16.38 19.48 3.15
N GLY A 404 -16.32 18.82 1.99
CA GLY A 404 -16.30 17.37 1.87
C GLY A 404 -15.04 16.76 2.50
N LEU A 405 -13.88 17.39 2.29
CA LEU A 405 -12.63 16.98 2.92
C LEU A 405 -12.69 17.14 4.45
N GLN A 406 -13.13 18.31 4.93
CA GLN A 406 -13.30 18.54 6.37
C GLN A 406 -14.27 17.54 7.01
N ALA A 407 -15.36 17.20 6.32
CA ALA A 407 -16.31 16.19 6.79
C ALA A 407 -15.69 14.79 6.85
N MET A 408 -14.83 14.43 5.89
CA MET A 408 -14.07 13.17 5.92
C MET A 408 -13.06 13.15 7.08
N GLU A 409 -12.30 14.22 7.27
CA GLU A 409 -11.32 14.36 8.36
C GLU A 409 -11.97 14.31 9.75
N ASN A 410 -13.17 14.85 9.89
CA ASN A 410 -13.94 14.76 11.13
C ASN A 410 -14.53 13.37 11.37
N GLN A 411 -14.78 12.60 10.31
CA GLN A 411 -15.44 11.30 10.41
C GLN A 411 -14.45 10.14 10.59
N PHE A 412 -13.33 10.15 9.87
CA PHE A 412 -12.44 9.00 9.74
C PHE A 412 -11.19 9.15 10.59
N THR A 413 -10.63 8.00 11.00
CA THR A 413 -9.39 7.96 11.79
C THR A 413 -8.22 8.66 11.07
N THR A 414 -8.06 8.40 9.76
CA THR A 414 -7.12 9.14 8.92
C THR A 414 -7.69 9.32 7.52
N VAL A 415 -7.29 10.42 6.86
CA VAL A 415 -7.57 10.71 5.46
C VAL A 415 -6.26 11.11 4.78
N ASP A 416 -5.84 10.35 3.77
CA ASP A 416 -4.67 10.68 2.94
C ASP A 416 -5.10 10.97 1.50
N ILE A 417 -4.56 12.06 0.94
CA ILE A 417 -4.76 12.42 -0.46
C ILE A 417 -3.46 12.19 -1.22
N ILE A 418 -3.50 11.33 -2.22
CA ILE A 418 -2.39 11.11 -3.15
C ILE A 418 -2.51 12.11 -4.31
N PRO A 419 -1.52 13.00 -4.51
CA PRO A 419 -1.56 13.97 -5.59
C PRO A 419 -1.67 13.30 -6.96
N CYS A 420 -2.64 13.71 -7.78
CA CYS A 420 -2.84 13.17 -9.12
C CYS A 420 -3.21 14.28 -10.10
N LYS A 421 -2.25 14.67 -10.95
CA LYS A 421 -2.47 15.70 -11.99
C LYS A 421 -3.33 15.22 -13.17
N LYS A 422 -3.66 13.92 -13.26
CA LYS A 422 -4.42 13.36 -14.40
C LYS A 422 -5.91 13.41 -14.06
N LYS A 423 -6.66 14.18 -14.85
CA LYS A 423 -8.13 14.19 -14.72
C LYS A 423 -8.68 12.82 -15.13
N MET A 424 -9.42 12.18 -14.23
CA MET A 424 -10.18 10.96 -14.52
C MET A 424 -11.50 11.30 -15.22
N VAL A 425 -11.42 11.90 -16.40
CA VAL A 425 -12.61 12.24 -17.20
C VAL A 425 -12.54 11.45 -18.50
N SER A 426 -13.61 10.74 -18.83
CA SER A 426 -13.73 10.03 -20.10
C SER A 426 -15.13 10.19 -20.68
N PHE A 427 -15.18 10.63 -21.94
CA PHE A 427 -16.28 10.35 -22.87
C PHE A 427 -15.72 9.39 -23.94
N GLY A 428 -15.52 8.11 -23.61
CA GLY A 428 -14.91 7.13 -24.52
C GLY A 428 -14.37 5.86 -23.86
N VAL A 429 -13.67 5.03 -24.65
CA VAL A 429 -12.97 3.81 -24.17
C VAL A 429 -11.66 4.22 -23.53
N VAL A 430 -11.47 3.87 -22.25
CA VAL A 430 -10.20 4.05 -21.54
C VAL A 430 -9.36 2.79 -21.79
N PRO A 431 -8.11 2.91 -22.29
CA PRO A 431 -7.24 1.76 -22.46
C PRO A 431 -7.04 0.99 -21.14
N TYR A 432 -6.69 -0.29 -21.22
CA TYR A 432 -6.35 -1.09 -20.04
C TYR A 432 -5.27 -0.40 -19.19
N ASP A 433 -5.52 -0.26 -17.89
CA ASP A 433 -4.71 0.55 -16.94
C ASP A 433 -4.53 2.04 -17.31
N GLY A 434 -5.30 2.57 -18.27
CA GLY A 434 -5.14 3.91 -18.82
C GLY A 434 -5.32 5.05 -17.81
N TRP A 435 -5.89 4.80 -16.64
CA TRP A 435 -6.00 5.77 -15.54
C TRP A 435 -4.90 5.65 -14.47
N TYR A 436 -4.05 4.63 -14.54
CA TYR A 436 -2.86 4.57 -13.72
C TYR A 436 -1.84 5.62 -14.18
N LYS A 437 -1.04 6.11 -13.21
CA LYS A 437 0.08 7.02 -13.44
C LYS A 437 1.24 6.61 -12.54
N ASP A 438 2.45 6.58 -13.11
CA ASP A 438 3.67 6.30 -12.37
C ASP A 438 3.85 7.23 -11.17
N GLY A 439 4.37 6.69 -10.07
CA GLY A 439 4.51 7.38 -8.79
C GLY A 439 3.37 7.10 -7.81
N ILE A 440 2.15 6.79 -8.28
CA ILE A 440 1.00 6.57 -7.39
C ILE A 440 1.11 5.25 -6.64
N GLY A 441 1.62 4.19 -7.28
CA GLY A 441 1.79 2.89 -6.63
C GLY A 441 2.77 2.92 -5.45
N GLU A 442 3.83 3.71 -5.59
CA GLU A 442 4.86 3.93 -4.58
C GLU A 442 4.31 4.65 -3.34
N HIS A 443 3.34 5.55 -3.52
CA HIS A 443 2.59 6.14 -2.41
C HIS A 443 1.75 5.10 -1.67
N ILE A 444 1.06 4.20 -2.38
CA ILE A 444 0.28 3.12 -1.75
C ILE A 444 1.18 2.21 -0.94
N TYR A 445 2.33 1.82 -1.48
CA TYR A 445 3.33 1.05 -0.75
C TYR A 445 3.79 1.76 0.53
N PHE A 446 4.13 3.04 0.44
CA PHE A 446 4.55 3.84 1.59
C PHE A 446 3.46 3.92 2.67
N LEU A 447 2.19 4.10 2.29
CA LEU A 447 1.07 4.12 3.24
C LEU A 447 0.84 2.75 3.89
N CYS A 448 1.03 1.65 3.14
CA CYS A 448 0.96 0.30 3.71
C CYS A 448 1.98 0.11 4.83
N LYS A 449 3.18 0.68 4.68
CA LYS A 449 4.24 0.63 5.68
C LYS A 449 4.04 1.61 6.83
N ARG A 450 3.56 2.82 6.54
CA ARG A 450 3.30 3.85 7.57
C ARG A 450 2.22 3.42 8.56
N TYR A 451 1.20 2.71 8.10
CA TYR A 451 0.04 2.32 8.90
C TYR A 451 0.01 0.83 9.25
N ASP A 452 1.07 0.08 8.97
CA ASP A 452 1.17 -1.36 9.21
C ASP A 452 -0.08 -2.13 8.74
N ILE A 453 -0.42 -1.98 7.47
CA ILE A 453 -1.68 -2.48 6.91
C ILE A 453 -1.72 -4.01 6.86
N ASP A 454 -2.87 -4.58 7.23
CA ASP A 454 -3.18 -6.02 7.17
C ASP A 454 -4.07 -6.37 5.97
N LEU A 455 -4.95 -5.45 5.59
CA LEU A 455 -5.95 -5.60 4.53
C LEU A 455 -6.08 -4.29 3.74
N ILE A 456 -6.09 -4.37 2.41
CA ILE A 456 -6.40 -3.22 1.54
C ILE A 456 -7.70 -3.48 0.74
N LEU A 457 -8.60 -2.50 0.72
CA LEU A 457 -9.76 -2.48 -0.17
C LEU A 457 -9.53 -1.45 -1.29
N CYS A 458 -9.75 -1.88 -2.53
CA CYS A 458 -9.80 -1.02 -3.70
C CYS A 458 -11.24 -1.00 -4.25
N SER A 459 -11.90 0.16 -4.23
CA SER A 459 -13.32 0.30 -4.60
C SER A 459 -13.63 0.18 -6.10
N TYR A 460 -12.63 0.25 -6.97
CA TYR A 460 -12.86 0.25 -8.41
C TYR A 460 -11.79 -0.53 -9.16
N ILE A 461 -12.24 -1.40 -10.06
CA ILE A 461 -11.39 -2.31 -10.84
C ILE A 461 -10.32 -1.57 -11.65
N TYR A 462 -10.62 -0.37 -12.15
CA TYR A 462 -9.70 0.42 -12.97
C TYR A 462 -8.53 1.02 -12.18
N GLN A 463 -8.55 0.91 -10.85
CA GLN A 463 -7.41 1.25 -9.98
C GLN A 463 -6.71 0.03 -9.39
N SER A 464 -7.15 -1.18 -9.75
CA SER A 464 -6.57 -2.44 -9.28
C SER A 464 -5.06 -2.55 -9.55
N LYS A 465 -4.52 -1.80 -10.53
CA LYS A 465 -3.08 -1.70 -10.80
C LYS A 465 -2.26 -1.38 -9.55
N LEU A 466 -2.81 -0.60 -8.63
CA LEU A 466 -2.16 -0.23 -7.38
C LEU A 466 -1.93 -1.41 -6.43
N LEU A 467 -2.73 -2.48 -6.56
CA LEU A 467 -2.57 -3.71 -5.79
C LEU A 467 -1.27 -4.48 -6.14
N GLU A 468 -0.65 -4.17 -7.30
CA GLU A 468 0.68 -4.68 -7.65
C GLU A 468 1.79 -4.09 -6.75
N PHE A 469 1.54 -2.96 -6.09
CA PHE A 469 2.46 -2.27 -5.17
C PHE A 469 2.15 -2.55 -3.69
N VAL A 470 1.30 -3.53 -3.42
CA VAL A 470 0.94 -3.95 -2.05
C VAL A 470 1.71 -5.22 -1.69
N PRO A 471 2.39 -5.28 -0.52
CA PRO A 471 3.11 -6.47 -0.05
C PRO A 471 2.27 -7.74 -0.11
N ASN A 472 2.90 -8.88 -0.39
CA ASN A 472 2.17 -10.13 -0.64
C ASN A 472 1.46 -10.66 0.61
N TYR A 473 1.98 -10.39 1.81
CA TYR A 473 1.35 -10.81 3.07
C TYR A 473 0.07 -10.04 3.41
N ILE A 474 -0.22 -8.93 2.73
CA ILE A 474 -1.43 -8.11 2.94
C ILE A 474 -2.57 -8.71 2.12
N LEU A 475 -3.77 -8.79 2.71
CA LEU A 475 -4.96 -9.21 2.00
C LEU A 475 -5.42 -8.12 1.02
N LYS A 476 -5.42 -8.44 -0.27
CA LYS A 476 -5.84 -7.54 -1.35
C LYS A 476 -7.27 -7.81 -1.74
N VAL A 477 -8.13 -6.81 -1.56
CA VAL A 477 -9.57 -6.93 -1.80
C VAL A 477 -9.99 -5.88 -2.82
N ILE A 478 -10.78 -6.30 -3.82
CA ILE A 478 -11.51 -5.36 -4.68
C ILE A 478 -12.96 -5.33 -4.22
N ASP A 479 -13.41 -4.18 -3.71
CA ASP A 479 -14.82 -3.92 -3.45
C ASP A 479 -15.49 -3.45 -4.73
N THR A 480 -16.10 -4.37 -5.49
CA THR A 480 -16.71 -4.00 -6.77
C THR A 480 -18.00 -3.21 -6.50
N HIS A 481 -18.03 -1.96 -6.97
CA HIS A 481 -19.21 -1.12 -6.85
C HIS A 481 -20.21 -1.29 -8.00
N ASP A 482 -19.76 -1.88 -9.11
CA ASP A 482 -20.52 -2.06 -10.35
C ASP A 482 -19.79 -3.10 -11.22
N LYS A 483 -20.56 -3.82 -12.05
CA LYS A 483 -20.03 -4.49 -13.23
C LYS A 483 -19.73 -3.48 -14.35
N MET A 484 -18.52 -3.52 -14.89
CA MET A 484 -18.02 -2.60 -15.92
C MET A 484 -17.88 -3.24 -17.31
N GLY A 485 -17.91 -4.56 -17.40
CA GLY A 485 -17.81 -5.35 -18.62
C GLY A 485 -19.02 -5.13 -19.53
N ASN A 486 -18.76 -4.68 -20.76
CA ASN A 486 -19.77 -4.33 -21.77
C ASN A 486 -20.80 -3.30 -21.29
N ARG A 487 -20.48 -2.49 -20.28
CA ARG A 487 -21.39 -1.48 -19.71
C ARG A 487 -21.86 -0.48 -20.76
N SER A 488 -20.97 0.00 -21.62
CA SER A 488 -21.31 0.94 -22.70
C SER A 488 -22.29 0.34 -23.72
N GLU A 489 -22.16 -0.95 -24.04
CA GLU A 489 -23.06 -1.64 -24.96
C GLU A 489 -24.46 -1.81 -24.35
N MET A 490 -24.52 -2.27 -23.08
CA MET A 490 -25.76 -2.36 -22.32
C MET A 490 -26.51 -1.01 -22.27
N LEU A 491 -25.79 0.08 -22.03
CA LEU A 491 -26.37 1.43 -22.03
C LEU A 491 -26.89 1.85 -23.41
N ARG A 492 -26.15 1.56 -24.49
CA ARG A 492 -26.58 1.84 -25.87
C ARG A 492 -27.85 1.08 -26.25
N LEU A 493 -27.92 -0.22 -25.96
CA LEU A 493 -29.09 -1.07 -26.27
C LEU A 493 -30.35 -0.56 -25.58
N ASN A 494 -30.21 0.03 -24.39
CA ASN A 494 -31.31 0.62 -23.63
C ASN A 494 -31.58 2.10 -23.96
N LYS A 495 -30.90 2.67 -24.97
CA LYS A 495 -30.99 4.09 -25.37
C LYS A 495 -30.67 5.05 -24.22
N LEU A 496 -29.66 4.72 -23.43
CA LEU A 496 -29.20 5.48 -22.27
C LEU A 496 -27.87 6.20 -22.55
N PRO A 497 -27.57 7.32 -21.84
CA PRO A 497 -26.26 7.97 -21.91
C PRO A 497 -25.13 7.03 -21.48
N LEU A 498 -23.96 7.16 -22.13
CA LEU A 498 -22.78 6.39 -21.78
C LEU A 498 -22.24 6.75 -20.40
N GLY A 499 -21.71 5.76 -19.69
CA GLY A 499 -21.07 5.93 -18.39
C GLY A 499 -19.62 6.46 -18.50
N HIS A 500 -19.01 6.72 -17.35
CA HIS A 500 -17.64 7.22 -17.24
C HIS A 500 -16.56 6.16 -17.55
N PHE A 501 -16.91 4.87 -17.43
CA PHE A 501 -16.00 3.75 -17.66
C PHE A 501 -16.77 2.53 -18.18
N SER A 502 -16.13 1.80 -19.09
CA SER A 502 -16.54 0.47 -19.57
C SER A 502 -15.29 -0.24 -20.07
N CYS A 503 -15.25 -1.55 -19.93
CA CYS A 503 -14.21 -2.40 -20.49
C CYS A 503 -14.83 -3.66 -21.10
N THR A 504 -14.01 -4.52 -21.68
CA THR A 504 -14.42 -5.87 -22.08
C THR A 504 -14.50 -6.81 -20.86
N PRO A 505 -15.23 -7.93 -20.94
CA PRO A 505 -15.23 -8.95 -19.89
C PRO A 505 -13.83 -9.51 -19.61
N GLU A 506 -13.00 -9.68 -20.63
CA GLU A 506 -11.61 -10.16 -20.46
C GLU A 506 -10.75 -9.17 -19.68
N GLU A 507 -10.85 -7.88 -20.01
CA GLU A 507 -10.16 -6.83 -19.25
C GLU A 507 -10.68 -6.74 -17.80
N GLU A 508 -11.99 -6.88 -17.59
CA GLU A 508 -12.58 -6.92 -16.24
C GLU A 508 -12.02 -8.09 -15.44
N GLY A 509 -11.94 -9.27 -16.06
CA GLY A 509 -11.25 -10.45 -15.53
C GLY A 509 -9.80 -10.17 -15.15
N ALA A 510 -9.06 -9.49 -16.03
CA ALA A 510 -7.66 -9.13 -15.78
C ALA A 510 -7.48 -8.16 -14.60
N TYR A 511 -8.39 -7.18 -14.45
CA TYR A 511 -8.37 -6.28 -13.31
C TYR A 511 -8.63 -7.01 -11.98
N VAL A 512 -9.66 -7.87 -11.93
CA VAL A 512 -10.04 -8.53 -10.67
C VAL A 512 -9.05 -9.62 -10.24
N ARG A 513 -8.33 -10.26 -11.18
CA ARG A 513 -7.24 -11.23 -10.90
C ARG A 513 -6.08 -10.65 -10.07
N ARG A 514 -6.00 -9.32 -9.90
CA ARG A 514 -5.00 -8.66 -9.04
C ARG A 514 -5.31 -8.74 -7.55
N ALA A 515 -6.54 -9.09 -7.19
CA ALA A 515 -6.96 -9.22 -5.80
C ALA A 515 -6.95 -10.69 -5.37
N ASP A 516 -6.76 -10.90 -4.07
CA ASP A 516 -6.91 -12.21 -3.47
C ASP A 516 -8.40 -12.53 -3.27
N LEU A 517 -9.21 -11.49 -3.04
CA LEU A 517 -10.65 -11.58 -2.84
C LEU A 517 -11.38 -10.47 -3.60
N VAL A 518 -12.49 -10.82 -4.24
CA VAL A 518 -13.41 -9.88 -4.89
C VAL A 518 -14.68 -9.81 -4.05
N VAL A 519 -15.21 -8.61 -3.83
CA VAL A 519 -16.51 -8.42 -3.18
C VAL A 519 -17.51 -7.97 -4.25
N GLY A 520 -18.45 -8.84 -4.58
CA GLY A 520 -19.62 -8.52 -5.41
C GLY A 520 -20.75 -7.91 -4.58
N ILE A 521 -21.64 -7.16 -5.24
CA ILE A 521 -22.85 -6.62 -4.57
C ILE A 521 -23.96 -7.67 -4.55
N THR A 522 -24.01 -8.54 -5.56
CA THR A 522 -25.05 -9.57 -5.72
C THR A 522 -24.45 -10.94 -6.08
N ASP A 523 -25.22 -12.02 -5.84
CA ASP A 523 -24.83 -13.39 -6.21
C ASP A 523 -24.67 -13.58 -7.74
N GLU A 524 -25.35 -12.77 -8.57
CA GLU A 524 -25.18 -12.75 -10.03
C GLU A 524 -23.83 -12.15 -10.42
N GLU A 525 -23.48 -11.01 -9.84
CA GLU A 525 -22.19 -10.37 -10.07
C GLU A 525 -21.03 -11.22 -9.56
N ALA A 526 -21.18 -11.86 -8.41
CA ALA A 526 -20.16 -12.77 -7.90
C ALA A 526 -19.83 -13.87 -8.91
N ARG A 527 -20.86 -14.58 -9.40
CA ARG A 527 -20.69 -15.61 -10.45
C ARG A 527 -20.10 -15.06 -11.73
N TYR A 528 -20.48 -13.83 -12.12
CA TYR A 528 -19.90 -13.16 -13.27
C TYR A 528 -18.40 -12.92 -13.08
N PHE A 529 -17.97 -12.35 -11.95
CA PHE A 529 -16.56 -12.09 -11.66
C PHE A 529 -15.73 -13.38 -11.61
N GLU A 530 -16.27 -14.45 -11.02
CA GLU A 530 -15.61 -15.76 -11.04
C GLU A 530 -15.45 -16.31 -12.47
N THR A 531 -16.46 -16.11 -13.31
CA THR A 531 -16.44 -16.54 -14.72
C THR A 531 -15.38 -15.80 -15.53
N VAL A 532 -15.34 -14.46 -15.45
CA VAL A 532 -14.40 -13.66 -16.26
C VAL A 532 -12.97 -13.71 -15.73
N SER A 533 -12.79 -13.89 -14.41
CA SER A 533 -11.46 -14.00 -13.81
C SER A 533 -10.87 -15.40 -13.97
N GLY A 534 -11.71 -16.44 -14.02
CA GLY A 534 -11.31 -17.83 -13.90
C GLY A 534 -10.94 -18.24 -12.47
N GLN A 535 -11.31 -17.44 -11.46
CA GLN A 535 -10.95 -17.65 -10.05
C GLN A 535 -12.20 -17.70 -9.18
N LYS A 536 -12.30 -18.69 -8.28
CA LYS A 536 -13.39 -18.81 -7.29
C LYS A 536 -13.02 -18.11 -5.99
N ASN A 537 -12.93 -16.80 -6.03
CA ASN A 537 -12.51 -15.95 -4.91
C ASN A 537 -13.42 -14.74 -4.70
N THR A 538 -14.73 -14.91 -4.91
CA THR A 538 -15.70 -13.82 -4.71
C THR A 538 -16.60 -14.07 -3.51
N ILE A 539 -16.86 -13.03 -2.71
CA ILE A 539 -17.91 -13.00 -1.69
C ILE A 539 -18.93 -11.93 -2.02
N VAL A 540 -20.13 -12.02 -1.43
CA VAL A 540 -21.20 -11.04 -1.66
C VAL A 540 -21.40 -10.20 -0.42
N ILE A 541 -21.07 -8.91 -0.50
CA ILE A 541 -21.41 -7.91 0.53
C ILE A 541 -22.25 -6.84 -0.13
N SER A 542 -23.57 -6.91 0.06
CA SER A 542 -24.52 -5.95 -0.48
C SER A 542 -24.53 -4.64 0.32
N HIS A 543 -25.15 -3.59 -0.22
CA HIS A 543 -25.41 -2.38 0.57
C HIS A 543 -26.53 -2.68 1.58
N SER A 544 -26.29 -2.47 2.87
CA SER A 544 -27.31 -2.57 3.91
C SER A 544 -27.08 -1.53 5.00
N THR A 545 -28.13 -1.27 5.77
CA THR A 545 -28.11 -0.47 7.00
C THR A 545 -28.73 -1.30 8.11
N SER A 546 -28.64 -0.84 9.36
CA SER A 546 -29.39 -1.48 10.44
C SER A 546 -30.89 -1.25 10.22
N PRO A 547 -31.76 -2.25 10.47
CA PRO A 547 -33.21 -2.08 10.37
C PRO A 547 -33.70 -0.90 11.23
N LYS A 548 -34.56 -0.05 10.66
CA LYS A 548 -35.17 1.14 11.29
C LYS A 548 -36.66 1.18 10.98
N PHE A 549 -37.36 0.09 11.29
CA PHE A 549 -38.77 -0.06 10.96
C PHE A 549 -39.61 1.07 11.58
N LEU A 550 -40.37 1.75 10.73
CA LEU A 550 -41.28 2.81 11.15
C LEU A 550 -42.55 2.19 11.74
N ASN A 551 -43.07 2.81 12.79
CA ASN A 551 -44.29 2.39 13.47
C ASN A 551 -45.54 2.99 12.80
N ASN A 552 -45.67 2.80 11.49
CA ASN A 552 -46.80 3.26 10.70
C ASN A 552 -47.87 2.16 10.60
N LYS A 553 -49.14 2.56 10.66
CA LYS A 553 -50.28 1.68 10.34
C LYS A 553 -50.67 1.93 8.88
N PHE A 554 -50.57 0.90 8.04
CA PHE A 554 -50.84 1.03 6.62
C PHE A 554 -52.28 0.60 6.29
N SER A 555 -53.22 1.54 6.44
CA SER A 555 -54.67 1.28 6.23
C SER A 555 -55.29 2.04 5.05
N THR A 556 -54.65 3.09 4.57
CA THR A 556 -55.16 3.94 3.47
C THR A 556 -54.03 4.26 2.50
N LEU A 557 -54.36 4.52 1.24
CA LEU A 557 -53.39 4.96 0.24
C LEU A 557 -53.69 6.42 -0.15
N GLY A 558 -53.02 7.37 0.51
CA GLY A 558 -53.09 8.79 0.19
C GLY A 558 -51.79 9.34 -0.39
N ASN A 559 -50.63 8.80 0.00
CA ASN A 559 -49.31 9.27 -0.39
C ASN A 559 -48.42 8.14 -0.93
N VAL A 560 -47.97 8.27 -2.17
CA VAL A 560 -47.05 7.32 -2.82
C VAL A 560 -45.67 7.97 -2.98
N GLY A 561 -44.65 7.39 -2.37
CA GLY A 561 -43.29 7.92 -2.38
C GLY A 561 -42.40 7.30 -3.46
N ILE A 562 -41.57 8.13 -4.10
CA ILE A 562 -40.50 7.72 -5.01
C ILE A 562 -39.23 8.46 -4.63
N VAL A 563 -38.13 7.74 -4.42
CA VAL A 563 -36.81 8.35 -4.15
C VAL A 563 -35.93 8.25 -5.40
N ALA A 564 -35.33 9.37 -5.83
CA ALA A 564 -34.52 9.42 -7.04
C ALA A 564 -33.36 10.41 -6.99
N SER A 565 -32.21 10.02 -7.55
CA SER A 565 -31.01 10.88 -7.59
C SER A 565 -30.94 11.72 -8.87
N ASN A 566 -30.04 12.71 -8.90
CA ASN A 566 -29.79 13.63 -10.03
C ASN A 566 -29.23 12.98 -11.31
N ASN A 567 -29.14 11.65 -11.37
CA ASN A 567 -28.70 10.97 -12.58
C ASN A 567 -29.81 11.04 -13.65
N GLN A 568 -29.43 11.37 -14.89
CA GLN A 568 -30.32 11.39 -16.06
C GLN A 568 -31.11 10.09 -16.22
N PHE A 569 -30.51 8.94 -15.85
CA PHE A 569 -31.18 7.65 -15.85
C PHE A 569 -32.40 7.62 -14.92
N ASN A 570 -32.21 8.05 -13.66
CA ASN A 570 -33.29 8.06 -12.67
C ASN A 570 -34.42 9.01 -13.09
N LEU A 571 -34.09 10.18 -13.65
CA LEU A 571 -35.08 11.12 -14.16
C LEU A 571 -35.93 10.50 -15.27
N ALA A 572 -35.32 9.83 -16.25
CA ALA A 572 -36.03 9.22 -17.37
C ALA A 572 -36.98 8.09 -16.92
N VAL A 573 -36.57 7.30 -15.93
CA VAL A 573 -37.37 6.21 -15.37
C VAL A 573 -38.58 6.74 -14.59
N VAL A 574 -38.38 7.75 -13.73
CA VAL A 574 -39.48 8.39 -13.01
C VAL A 574 -40.44 9.06 -13.98
N GLN A 575 -39.94 9.75 -15.00
CA GLN A 575 -40.77 10.36 -16.04
C GLN A 575 -41.68 9.33 -16.72
N LYS A 576 -41.13 8.22 -17.23
CA LYS A 576 -41.92 7.17 -17.89
C LYS A 576 -43.00 6.59 -17.00
N PHE A 577 -42.70 6.42 -15.72
CA PHE A 577 -43.67 5.94 -14.74
C PHE A 577 -44.84 6.92 -14.58
N LEU A 578 -44.55 8.22 -14.42
CA LEU A 578 -45.58 9.25 -14.31
C LEU A 578 -46.39 9.38 -15.62
N GLU A 579 -45.74 9.34 -16.78
CA GLU A 579 -46.41 9.38 -18.09
C GLU A 579 -47.39 8.21 -18.24
N ARG A 580 -47.01 7.02 -17.77
CA ARG A 580 -47.89 5.86 -17.83
C ARG A 580 -49.09 5.98 -16.91
N ILE A 581 -48.93 6.59 -15.74
CA ILE A 581 -50.06 6.93 -14.85
C ILE A 581 -51.00 7.91 -15.55
N ASP A 582 -50.46 8.97 -16.18
CA ASP A 582 -51.28 9.95 -16.91
C ASP A 582 -52.07 9.31 -18.05
N CYS A 583 -51.47 8.35 -18.78
CA CYS A 583 -52.18 7.56 -19.78
C CYS A 583 -53.27 6.66 -19.18
N TYR A 584 -53.05 6.09 -17.99
CA TYR A 584 -54.01 5.20 -17.34
C TYR A 584 -55.29 5.94 -16.92
N LEU A 585 -55.19 7.23 -16.58
CA LEU A 585 -56.33 8.04 -16.17
C LEU A 585 -57.32 8.38 -17.31
N GLN A 586 -56.98 8.13 -18.58
CA GLN A 586 -57.88 8.30 -19.73
C GLN A 586 -58.66 9.64 -19.79
N LYS A 587 -58.08 10.74 -19.27
CA LYS A 587 -58.66 12.11 -19.13
C LYS A 587 -59.43 12.42 -17.84
N GLU A 588 -59.48 11.51 -16.86
CA GLU A 588 -59.83 11.86 -15.47
C GLU A 588 -58.67 12.64 -14.83
N GLU A 589 -58.95 13.72 -14.09
CA GLU A 589 -57.89 14.52 -13.44
C GLU A 589 -57.58 14.08 -12.00
N ASP A 590 -58.46 13.31 -11.37
CA ASP A 590 -58.37 13.03 -9.94
C ASP A 590 -57.73 11.67 -9.66
N LEU A 591 -56.44 11.71 -9.33
CA LEU A 591 -55.72 10.59 -8.75
C LEU A 591 -56.15 10.43 -7.27
N PRO A 592 -56.49 9.22 -6.79
CA PRO A 592 -56.93 9.02 -5.39
C PRO A 592 -55.79 9.17 -4.36
N PHE A 593 -54.57 9.45 -4.81
CA PHE A 593 -53.37 9.63 -3.99
C PHE A 593 -52.45 10.67 -4.63
N ILE A 594 -51.51 11.21 -3.86
CA ILE A 594 -50.46 12.12 -4.35
C ILE A 594 -49.16 11.34 -4.54
N ILE A 595 -48.45 11.58 -5.65
CA ILE A 595 -47.13 11.02 -5.89
C ILE A 595 -46.06 12.01 -5.44
N HIS A 596 -45.28 11.61 -4.44
CA HIS A 596 -44.21 12.39 -3.85
C HIS A 596 -42.87 11.91 -4.41
N VAL A 597 -42.17 12.76 -5.14
CA VAL A 597 -40.84 12.44 -5.70
C VAL A 597 -39.77 13.17 -4.90
N ALA A 598 -38.97 12.43 -4.14
CA ALA A 598 -37.89 12.97 -3.31
C ALA A 598 -36.49 12.73 -3.92
N GLY A 599 -35.58 13.65 -3.59
CA GLY A 599 -34.18 13.60 -3.98
C GLY A 599 -33.80 14.69 -4.97
N GLU A 600 -32.58 14.58 -5.50
CA GLU A 600 -32.00 15.64 -6.33
C GLU A 600 -32.57 15.74 -7.75
N VAL A 601 -33.52 14.87 -8.11
CA VAL A 601 -34.25 14.94 -9.39
C VAL A 601 -34.91 16.30 -9.61
N LYS A 602 -35.35 16.98 -8.55
CA LYS A 602 -35.90 18.34 -8.65
C LYS A 602 -34.93 19.32 -9.32
N LYS A 603 -33.63 19.24 -9.00
CA LYS A 603 -32.59 20.08 -9.63
C LYS A 603 -32.36 19.67 -11.09
N ALA A 604 -32.39 18.37 -11.38
CA ALA A 604 -32.23 17.83 -12.74
C ALA A 604 -33.36 18.29 -13.67
N ALA A 605 -34.60 18.12 -13.21
CA ALA A 605 -35.80 18.54 -13.91
C ALA A 605 -35.84 20.06 -14.08
N ALA A 606 -35.44 20.81 -13.04
CA ALA A 606 -35.38 22.27 -13.11
C ALA A 606 -34.41 22.81 -14.17
N LYS A 607 -33.32 22.09 -14.47
CA LYS A 607 -32.39 22.47 -15.54
C LYS A 607 -32.92 22.19 -16.95
N ARG A 608 -34.03 21.47 -17.08
CA ARG A 608 -34.60 21.00 -18.36
C ARG A 608 -36.06 21.45 -18.56
N ILE A 609 -36.47 22.53 -17.88
CA ILE A 609 -37.87 23.05 -17.81
C ILE A 609 -38.50 23.37 -19.18
N PHE A 610 -37.71 23.45 -20.25
CA PHE A 610 -38.17 23.76 -21.62
C PHE A 610 -38.41 22.54 -22.53
N ASP A 611 -38.25 21.31 -22.04
CA ASP A 611 -38.58 20.10 -22.82
C ASP A 611 -40.08 19.79 -22.70
N SER A 612 -40.82 19.78 -23.82
CA SER A 612 -42.28 19.57 -23.85
C SER A 612 -42.72 18.24 -23.25
N LYS A 613 -41.80 17.27 -23.12
CA LYS A 613 -42.00 15.97 -22.47
C LYS A 613 -41.99 16.01 -20.94
N MET A 614 -41.67 17.14 -20.31
CA MET A 614 -41.62 17.29 -18.83
C MET A 614 -42.94 17.74 -18.18
N ASN A 615 -44.04 17.90 -18.93
CA ASN A 615 -45.32 18.37 -18.39
C ASN A 615 -45.91 17.47 -17.30
N VAL A 616 -45.60 16.17 -17.30
CA VAL A 616 -46.14 15.24 -16.30
C VAL A 616 -45.71 15.56 -14.87
N PHE A 617 -44.53 16.17 -14.68
CA PHE A 617 -44.05 16.59 -13.35
C PHE A 617 -44.80 17.80 -12.77
N LYS A 618 -45.64 18.47 -13.59
CA LYS A 618 -46.46 19.63 -13.18
C LYS A 618 -47.91 19.26 -12.88
N LYS A 619 -48.29 17.99 -13.02
CA LYS A 619 -49.65 17.53 -12.72
C LYS A 619 -49.97 17.76 -11.23
N SER A 620 -51.22 18.10 -10.92
CA SER A 620 -51.68 18.40 -9.56
C SER A 620 -51.41 17.28 -8.55
N TRP A 621 -51.43 16.03 -9.02
CA TRP A 621 -51.15 14.82 -8.26
C TRP A 621 -49.66 14.47 -8.14
N VAL A 622 -48.73 15.33 -8.57
CA VAL A 622 -47.27 15.15 -8.40
C VAL A 622 -46.68 16.24 -7.50
N ARG A 623 -45.99 15.82 -6.43
CA ARG A 623 -45.27 16.71 -5.51
C ARG A 623 -43.77 16.42 -5.52
N MET A 624 -42.99 17.40 -6.00
CA MET A 624 -41.53 17.31 -6.08
C MET A 624 -40.83 17.82 -4.81
N HIS A 625 -40.24 16.89 -4.05
CA HIS A 625 -39.37 17.13 -2.91
C HIS A 625 -37.91 17.22 -3.38
N GLY A 626 -37.13 18.15 -2.81
CA GLY A 626 -35.71 18.27 -3.11
C GLY A 626 -34.88 17.16 -2.47
N TYR A 627 -33.59 17.41 -2.26
CA TYR A 627 -32.79 16.54 -1.39
C TYR A 627 -33.43 16.50 0.01
N VAL A 628 -33.64 15.30 0.54
CA VAL A 628 -34.19 15.08 1.88
C VAL A 628 -33.04 14.63 2.80
N PRO A 629 -32.64 15.45 3.79
CA PRO A 629 -31.54 15.10 4.68
C PRO A 629 -31.84 13.89 5.58
N ASN A 630 -33.09 13.76 6.04
CA ASN A 630 -33.55 12.65 6.85
C ASN A 630 -34.61 11.84 6.08
N ILE A 631 -34.19 10.77 5.42
CA ILE A 631 -35.10 9.97 4.60
C ILE A 631 -36.20 9.28 5.41
N ALA A 632 -35.96 9.01 6.71
CA ALA A 632 -36.96 8.39 7.58
C ALA A 632 -38.18 9.30 7.78
N GLU A 633 -37.99 10.62 7.83
CA GLU A 633 -39.10 11.59 7.90
C GLU A 633 -39.95 11.57 6.62
N PHE A 634 -39.30 11.43 5.47
CA PHE A 634 -40.02 11.29 4.19
C PHE A 634 -40.81 9.98 4.15
N TYR A 635 -40.16 8.85 4.47
CA TYR A 635 -40.84 7.55 4.51
C TYR A 635 -41.98 7.52 5.54
N GLY A 636 -41.82 8.19 6.68
CA GLY A 636 -42.87 8.29 7.71
C GLY A 636 -44.16 8.94 7.23
N GLN A 637 -44.11 9.73 6.16
CA GLN A 637 -45.27 10.41 5.57
C GLN A 637 -45.89 9.65 4.39
N MET A 638 -45.29 8.55 3.94
CA MET A 638 -45.74 7.79 2.77
C MET A 638 -46.52 6.54 3.19
N ASP A 639 -47.50 6.15 2.39
CA ASP A 639 -48.28 4.93 2.59
C ASP A 639 -47.73 3.76 1.74
N LEU A 640 -47.10 4.07 0.62
CA LEU A 640 -46.50 3.09 -0.30
C LEU A 640 -45.25 3.68 -0.95
N ILE A 641 -44.18 2.90 -1.07
CA ILE A 641 -42.99 3.27 -1.83
C ILE A 641 -42.95 2.54 -3.16
N VAL A 642 -42.74 3.30 -4.23
CA VAL A 642 -42.57 2.77 -5.59
C VAL A 642 -41.14 2.96 -6.05
N SER A 643 -40.50 1.88 -6.51
CA SER A 643 -39.17 1.88 -7.11
C SER A 643 -39.27 1.39 -8.56
N PRO A 644 -39.56 2.26 -9.54
CA PRO A 644 -40.01 1.84 -10.87
C PRO A 644 -38.84 1.52 -11.85
N MET A 645 -37.87 0.72 -11.43
CA MET A 645 -36.62 0.50 -12.19
C MET A 645 -36.83 -0.26 -13.51
N LEU A 646 -36.17 0.15 -14.60
CA LEU A 646 -36.27 -0.54 -15.90
C LEU A 646 -35.01 -1.30 -16.32
N CYS A 647 -33.86 -0.94 -15.75
CA CYS A 647 -32.59 -1.64 -15.94
C CYS A 647 -31.61 -1.17 -14.85
N GLY A 648 -30.48 -1.85 -14.74
CA GLY A 648 -29.45 -1.56 -13.75
C GLY A 648 -28.54 -2.76 -13.52
N THR A 649 -27.35 -2.48 -13.00
CA THR A 649 -26.41 -3.47 -12.45
C THR A 649 -26.44 -3.39 -10.93
N GLY A 650 -26.12 -4.50 -10.25
CA GLY A 650 -26.10 -4.57 -8.78
C GLY A 650 -27.47 -4.53 -8.11
N ILE A 651 -27.51 -3.93 -6.91
CA ILE A 651 -28.68 -3.83 -6.04
C ILE A 651 -29.29 -2.42 -6.08
N ASN A 652 -30.61 -2.34 -6.02
CA ASN A 652 -31.28 -1.04 -5.92
C ASN A 652 -31.27 -0.53 -4.47
N ILE A 653 -30.39 0.43 -4.18
CA ILE A 653 -30.24 0.99 -2.82
C ILE A 653 -31.55 1.55 -2.27
N LYS A 654 -32.41 2.18 -3.10
CA LYS A 654 -33.66 2.79 -2.63
C LYS A 654 -34.70 1.74 -2.25
N THR A 655 -34.75 0.64 -2.99
CA THR A 655 -35.57 -0.53 -2.65
C THR A 655 -35.14 -1.09 -1.29
N VAL A 656 -33.83 -1.32 -1.12
CA VAL A 656 -33.27 -1.83 0.14
C VAL A 656 -33.50 -0.85 1.29
N GLU A 657 -33.40 0.46 1.05
CA GLU A 657 -33.62 1.50 2.06
C GLU A 657 -35.09 1.61 2.47
N ALA A 658 -36.04 1.49 1.54
CA ALA A 658 -37.47 1.44 1.84
C ALA A 658 -37.82 0.22 2.70
N MET A 659 -37.26 -0.95 2.35
CA MET A 659 -37.39 -2.17 3.15
C MET A 659 -36.77 -2.01 4.54
N ALA A 660 -35.62 -1.33 4.66
CA ALA A 660 -34.97 -1.05 5.94
C ALA A 660 -35.85 -0.25 6.90
N HIS A 661 -36.76 0.56 6.36
CA HIS A 661 -37.75 1.33 7.12
C HIS A 661 -39.10 0.62 7.25
N GLY A 662 -39.23 -0.60 6.71
CA GLY A 662 -40.43 -1.42 6.80
C GLY A 662 -41.61 -0.86 6.01
N MET A 663 -41.32 -0.14 4.91
CA MET A 663 -42.35 0.45 4.05
C MET A 663 -42.99 -0.61 3.15
N PRO A 664 -44.30 -0.54 2.86
CA PRO A 664 -44.90 -1.23 1.73
C PRO A 664 -44.16 -0.84 0.45
N LEU A 665 -43.81 -1.84 -0.35
CA LEU A 665 -42.95 -1.66 -1.51
C LEU A 665 -43.61 -2.23 -2.77
N LEU A 666 -43.55 -1.45 -3.84
CA LEU A 666 -43.91 -1.88 -5.19
C LEU A 666 -42.72 -1.63 -6.12
N THR A 667 -42.25 -2.67 -6.81
CA THR A 667 -41.07 -2.54 -7.67
C THR A 667 -41.07 -3.55 -8.82
N THR A 668 -40.08 -3.42 -9.69
CA THR A 668 -39.90 -4.28 -10.86
C THR A 668 -38.87 -5.37 -10.55
N VAL A 669 -38.75 -6.35 -11.44
CA VAL A 669 -37.68 -7.36 -11.40
C VAL A 669 -36.28 -6.72 -11.29
N HIS A 670 -36.09 -5.56 -11.94
CA HIS A 670 -34.83 -4.83 -11.86
C HIS A 670 -34.62 -4.12 -10.52
N GLY A 671 -35.70 -3.65 -9.88
CA GLY A 671 -35.62 -3.03 -8.56
C GLY A 671 -35.49 -4.03 -7.41
N SER A 672 -35.92 -5.28 -7.62
CA SER A 672 -35.80 -6.40 -6.67
C SER A 672 -34.48 -7.17 -6.74
N ARG A 673 -33.69 -6.96 -7.79
CA ARG A 673 -32.45 -7.69 -8.03
C ARG A 673 -31.51 -7.60 -6.82
N GLY A 674 -31.07 -8.76 -6.32
CA GLY A 674 -30.14 -8.87 -5.20
C GLY A 674 -30.74 -8.69 -3.80
N ALA A 675 -32.03 -8.31 -3.68
CA ALA A 675 -32.70 -8.09 -2.39
C ALA A 675 -33.48 -9.32 -1.87
N GLY A 676 -33.46 -10.46 -2.59
CA GLY A 676 -34.15 -11.68 -2.16
C GLY A 676 -35.68 -11.60 -2.21
N LEU A 677 -36.23 -10.70 -3.03
CA LEU A 677 -37.66 -10.49 -3.17
C LEU A 677 -38.26 -11.42 -4.23
N ASP A 678 -39.23 -12.22 -3.83
CA ASP A 678 -39.90 -13.27 -4.63
C ASP A 678 -41.39 -13.00 -4.88
N ASP A 679 -42.01 -12.06 -4.15
CA ASP A 679 -43.42 -11.69 -4.32
C ASP A 679 -43.68 -11.00 -5.67
N LYS A 680 -44.87 -11.23 -6.22
CA LYS A 680 -45.32 -10.66 -7.50
C LYS A 680 -45.34 -9.13 -7.51
N MET A 681 -45.65 -8.49 -6.38
CA MET A 681 -45.68 -7.02 -6.23
C MET A 681 -44.28 -6.41 -6.22
N HIS A 682 -43.26 -7.24 -6.00
CA HIS A 682 -41.87 -6.82 -6.08
C HIS A 682 -41.25 -7.12 -7.46
N ASN A 683 -41.90 -7.91 -8.31
CA ASN A 683 -41.28 -8.48 -9.51
C ASN A 683 -42.05 -8.15 -10.80
N HIS A 684 -42.54 -6.91 -10.94
CA HIS A 684 -43.16 -6.47 -12.19
C HIS A 684 -42.17 -6.44 -13.35
N LYS A 685 -42.59 -6.92 -14.52
CA LYS A 685 -41.73 -7.03 -15.72
C LYS A 685 -41.49 -5.68 -16.39
N ASP A 686 -42.44 -4.77 -16.26
CA ASP A 686 -42.47 -3.47 -16.92
C ASP A 686 -43.22 -2.44 -16.06
N ILE A 687 -43.17 -1.18 -16.50
CA ILE A 687 -43.88 -0.08 -15.84
C ILE A 687 -45.41 -0.28 -15.90
N ASP A 688 -45.92 -0.91 -16.95
CA ASP A 688 -47.37 -1.08 -17.16
C ASP A 688 -47.97 -1.99 -16.09
N SER A 689 -47.42 -3.18 -15.92
CA SER A 689 -47.82 -4.13 -14.87
C SER A 689 -47.65 -3.57 -13.47
N LEU A 690 -46.64 -2.72 -13.26
CA LEU A 690 -46.43 -2.00 -12.01
C LEU A 690 -47.53 -0.96 -11.76
N VAL A 691 -47.86 -0.12 -12.75
CA VAL A 691 -48.96 0.86 -12.64
C VAL A 691 -50.30 0.16 -12.42
N HIS A 692 -50.58 -0.93 -13.13
CA HIS A 692 -51.78 -1.74 -12.91
C HIS A 692 -51.90 -2.23 -11.46
N SER A 693 -50.79 -2.66 -10.87
CA SER A 693 -50.77 -3.15 -9.48
C SER A 693 -50.91 -2.02 -8.45
N LEU A 694 -50.38 -0.83 -8.76
CA LEU A 694 -50.63 0.37 -7.96
C LEU A 694 -52.13 0.71 -7.88
N PHE A 695 -52.83 0.71 -9.01
CA PHE A 695 -54.29 0.93 -9.05
C PHE A 695 -55.09 -0.24 -8.48
N PHE A 696 -54.54 -1.45 -8.48
CA PHE A 696 -55.15 -2.57 -7.75
C PHE A 696 -55.08 -2.34 -6.23
N ILE A 697 -53.93 -1.91 -5.72
CA ILE A 697 -53.75 -1.57 -4.29
C ILE A 697 -54.67 -0.43 -3.90
N SER A 698 -54.82 0.60 -4.74
CA SER A 698 -55.69 1.75 -4.42
C SER A 698 -57.16 1.38 -4.24
N LYS A 699 -57.62 0.26 -4.82
CA LYS A 699 -59.00 -0.24 -4.65
C LYS A 699 -59.21 -1.01 -3.34
N ASN A 700 -58.16 -1.62 -2.79
CA ASN A 700 -58.21 -2.41 -1.54
C ASN A 700 -56.94 -2.21 -0.70
N PRO A 701 -56.72 -0.99 -0.14
CA PRO A 701 -55.41 -0.60 0.41
C PRO A 701 -55.04 -1.32 1.70
N THR A 702 -55.98 -1.52 2.64
CA THR A 702 -55.67 -2.00 4.00
C THR A 702 -54.94 -3.34 4.03
N THR A 703 -55.48 -4.34 3.35
CA THR A 703 -54.94 -5.71 3.41
C THR A 703 -53.60 -5.78 2.70
N GLU A 704 -53.48 -5.15 1.53
CA GLU A 704 -52.30 -5.31 0.68
C GLU A 704 -51.13 -4.46 1.16
N LEU A 705 -51.36 -3.24 1.65
CA LEU A 705 -50.28 -2.40 2.18
C LEU A 705 -49.66 -3.02 3.43
N GLN A 706 -50.48 -3.48 4.38
CA GLN A 706 -49.96 -4.12 5.59
C GLN A 706 -49.18 -5.40 5.26
N ARG A 707 -49.71 -6.24 4.35
CA ARG A 707 -49.02 -7.44 3.85
C ARG A 707 -47.65 -7.10 3.24
N LEU A 708 -47.58 -6.05 2.42
CA LEU A 708 -46.33 -5.62 1.78
C LEU A 708 -45.32 -5.01 2.78
N ALA A 709 -45.79 -4.30 3.80
CA ALA A 709 -44.93 -3.83 4.89
C ALA A 709 -44.31 -4.99 5.67
N ASP A 710 -45.13 -5.97 6.06
CA ASP A 710 -44.67 -7.14 6.83
C ASP A 710 -43.70 -7.99 6.02
N LEU A 711 -44.00 -8.21 4.74
CA LEU A 711 -43.09 -8.88 3.82
C LEU A 711 -41.77 -8.11 3.66
N SER A 712 -41.82 -6.79 3.52
CA SER A 712 -40.61 -5.95 3.40
C SER A 712 -39.73 -6.04 4.65
N ARG A 713 -40.33 -6.04 5.84
CA ARG A 713 -39.62 -6.21 7.13
C ARG A 713 -38.95 -7.58 7.19
N GLU A 714 -39.71 -8.64 6.93
CA GLU A 714 -39.21 -10.03 6.97
C GLU A 714 -38.03 -10.23 6.01
N LYS A 715 -38.22 -9.85 4.74
CA LYS A 715 -37.18 -9.99 3.71
C LYS A 715 -35.97 -9.12 4.02
N TYR A 716 -36.15 -7.94 4.61
CA TYR A 716 -35.04 -7.09 5.01
C TYR A 716 -34.21 -7.69 6.14
N VAL A 717 -34.84 -8.29 7.16
CA VAL A 717 -34.12 -8.96 8.25
C VAL A 717 -33.26 -10.09 7.69
N GLN A 718 -33.84 -10.96 6.84
CA GLN A 718 -33.10 -12.05 6.19
C GLN A 718 -31.94 -11.54 5.33
N PHE A 719 -32.19 -10.49 4.52
CA PHE A 719 -31.16 -9.84 3.72
C PHE A 719 -30.05 -9.23 4.57
N HIS A 720 -30.40 -8.54 5.66
CA HIS A 720 -29.45 -7.91 6.57
C HIS A 720 -28.58 -8.94 7.29
N GLU A 721 -29.18 -10.00 7.85
CA GLU A 721 -28.47 -11.07 8.53
C GLU A 721 -27.51 -11.83 7.60
N LYS A 722 -27.96 -12.16 6.37
CA LYS A 722 -27.09 -12.75 5.34
C LYS A 722 -25.90 -11.84 5.05
N ASN A 723 -26.13 -10.53 4.91
CA ASN A 723 -25.06 -9.57 4.64
C ASN A 723 -24.08 -9.40 5.82
N GLU A 724 -24.58 -9.46 7.06
CA GLU A 724 -23.76 -9.47 8.27
C GLU A 724 -22.86 -10.71 8.33
N ALA A 725 -23.42 -11.89 8.03
CA ALA A 725 -22.66 -13.14 7.99
C ALA A 725 -21.58 -13.12 6.90
N HIS A 726 -21.93 -12.71 5.67
CA HIS A 726 -20.97 -12.66 4.57
C HIS A 726 -19.84 -11.64 4.79
N CYS A 727 -20.13 -10.53 5.46
CA CYS A 727 -19.11 -9.54 5.78
C CYS A 727 -18.02 -10.10 6.71
N LYS A 728 -18.35 -11.06 7.58
CA LYS A 728 -17.36 -11.74 8.44
C LYS A 728 -16.39 -12.62 7.64
N LEU A 729 -16.82 -13.20 6.51
CA LEU A 729 -15.97 -14.05 5.65
C LEU A 729 -14.73 -13.30 5.14
N LEU A 730 -14.83 -11.98 4.97
CA LEU A 730 -13.70 -11.12 4.61
C LEU A 730 -12.53 -11.26 5.60
N PHE A 731 -12.84 -11.33 6.89
CA PHE A 731 -11.88 -11.34 7.99
C PHE A 731 -11.42 -12.76 8.36
N GLU A 732 -12.11 -13.78 7.87
CA GLU A 732 -11.74 -15.19 8.04
C GLU A 732 -10.79 -15.71 6.95
N HIS A 733 -10.46 -14.85 5.98
CA HIS A 733 -9.64 -15.21 4.82
C HIS A 733 -8.27 -15.79 5.24
N PRO A 734 -7.79 -16.89 4.62
CA PRO A 734 -6.56 -17.57 5.03
C PRO A 734 -5.31 -16.67 5.09
N ARG A 735 -5.22 -15.64 4.25
CA ARG A 735 -4.10 -14.69 4.26
C ARG A 735 -3.98 -13.87 5.55
N LEU A 736 -5.06 -13.70 6.30
CA LEU A 736 -5.06 -13.04 7.60
C LEU A 736 -4.71 -14.01 8.74
N LYS A 737 -4.70 -15.32 8.49
CA LYS A 737 -4.30 -16.31 9.49
C LYS A 737 -2.79 -16.29 9.67
N ILE A 738 -2.34 -16.48 10.90
CA ILE A 738 -0.92 -16.60 11.22
C ILE A 738 -0.45 -17.97 10.71
N ILE A 739 0.49 -17.97 9.76
CA ILE A 739 1.19 -19.20 9.37
C ILE A 739 2.04 -19.61 10.56
N LYS A 740 1.80 -20.82 11.07
CA LYS A 740 2.53 -21.39 12.21
C LYS A 740 3.99 -21.65 11.86
#